data_AF-A0A9Q9RUY7-F1
#
_entry.id   AF-A0A9Q9RUY7-F1
#
_cell.length_a   1.000
_cell.length_b   1.000
_cell.length_c   1.000
_cell.angle_alpha   90.00
_cell.angle_beta   90.00
_cell.angle_gamma   90.00
#
_symmetry.space_group_name_H-M   'P 1'
#
loop_
_entity.id
_entity.type
_entity.pdbx_description
1 polymer ?
#
loop_
_entity_poly.entity_id
_entity_poly.type
_entity_poly.pdbx_seq_one_letter_code
_entity_poly.pdbx_strand_id
1 'polypeptide(L)'
;MPNQLLQHILYFTTLAKHEVDTNYDLICAFLGATTFRLRACGLTVFLDAWFKRPTLQEDYLSVDDIHEADYIFISHAHFDHLPGADIIAKRTGAIVIGNCEAINILRKAGVPDAQLMAVQGGERIPLFSQDIRNKANEGKIELRPTPPGAPALPHPRYAAISVDVWPSLHCLMPEGHPEYLDSGTVYTGAAHPYVCTFDVNYGMKHGLLKIDQLLPEDEKNDGILSFVDYIKDRKINLFSDHDGGQLMYNIHISEGNTILWNAHLGGYEGIIRDLVPKPRLAIIGIAGRANYNGRPFDGSAAQFATKLVNWLDQPSQVVWCLHDKRSMAIETSPYVVAGIPVLLTPAVPNDSPNAKYNGIKPSVTILHKGHRKSPGFRPFPVDTIWERDITIPMRDGILLRGDVFRPTNSKGLPALIAFSPYGKSGDEGRAGVPVEKLSGYESFEAPDPAEWTQHGYAVVNVTTRGIQGSEGHHKWHGKAEARDGYDTIEYIAQLPWSDGHTALAGNSWLATNQWFIAAEQPPHLTCILPLEGLSDVYRETLCRDGVPYLPFWSFLGNNLFSNNEREDVISMINKYPLMNDYWEDKRAKANLITVPAYVLASMSTGLHTVGSTRCFEDIPHEKKWLRMNATQEWHDLYRDDTNADLKKFLDFYMKGAENGWEMTPKSPIENVPFNNWPIPETQHRTLWLSHNGALEAAQESVVPGKISYQSDAPALQEDDDPEFVEFSYTFTEKSTMIGPARAVLYMSCSDHDDMDVFVILRKADKDGNILRNYNIPIQDLVGVNDQKDVALINTLQYVGPTGVLRASHRALDPNLSKPHWPAHDHTKETKLQSSEVVKLEIGIWPSAIQFEAGEKLILRVAGHQMTLAEFEPLRGGFKTGNIGRHYLHLDSDNYPSRITVPLVEI
;
A
#
# COMPACT_ATOMS: atom_id res chain seq x y z
N MET A 1 5.91 -19.36 -26.23
CA MET A 1 5.33 -20.41 -25.38
C MET A 1 6.32 -21.18 -24.49
N PRO A 2 7.67 -21.09 -24.62
CA PRO A 2 8.55 -21.54 -23.53
C PRO A 2 8.63 -20.56 -22.36
N ASN A 3 8.75 -19.26 -22.64
CA ASN A 3 9.22 -18.26 -21.67
C ASN A 3 8.27 -17.95 -20.51
N GLN A 4 6.95 -18.16 -20.64
CA GLN A 4 6.00 -17.95 -19.54
C GLN A 4 6.26 -18.91 -18.36
N LEU A 5 6.90 -20.06 -18.61
CA LEU A 5 7.16 -21.04 -17.56
C LEU A 5 8.33 -20.64 -16.65
N LEU A 6 9.38 -20.01 -17.18
CA LEU A 6 10.49 -19.53 -16.34
C LEU A 6 10.04 -18.46 -15.33
N GLN A 7 9.04 -17.65 -15.67
CA GLN A 7 8.48 -16.67 -14.73
C GLN A 7 7.76 -17.33 -13.54
N HIS A 8 7.21 -18.54 -13.69
CA HIS A 8 6.64 -19.31 -12.58
C HIS A 8 7.71 -20.03 -11.73
N ILE A 9 8.92 -20.22 -12.25
CA ILE A 9 10.04 -20.91 -11.59
C ILE A 9 10.88 -19.95 -10.72
N LEU A 10 10.86 -18.65 -11.03
CA LEU A 10 11.57 -17.60 -10.27
C LEU A 10 10.74 -16.95 -9.15
N TYR A 11 9.51 -17.42 -8.93
CA TYR A 11 8.69 -17.09 -7.76
C TYR A 11 8.88 -18.14 -6.64
N PHE A 12 8.31 -17.84 -5.47
CA PHE A 12 8.17 -18.70 -4.29
C PHE A 12 9.41 -18.87 -3.39
N THR A 13 9.35 -18.16 -2.28
CA THR A 13 10.08 -18.35 -1.02
C THR A 13 9.16 -17.72 0.03
N THR A 14 8.61 -18.48 0.99
CA THR A 14 7.44 -18.13 1.85
C THR A 14 7.24 -19.21 2.96
N LEU A 15 6.21 -19.20 3.85
CA LEU A 15 6.06 -18.46 5.13
C LEU A 15 6.66 -19.26 6.31
N ALA A 16 6.96 -18.64 7.46
CA ALA A 16 6.98 -19.33 8.75
C ALA A 16 6.00 -18.67 9.75
N LYS A 17 4.98 -19.43 10.19
CA LYS A 17 3.86 -18.98 11.07
C LYS A 17 2.85 -18.03 10.39
N HIS A 18 1.68 -18.56 10.01
CA HIS A 18 0.34 -17.99 10.18
C HIS A 18 -0.69 -18.97 9.59
N GLU A 19 -1.98 -18.78 9.89
CA GLU A 19 -3.04 -19.73 9.60
C GLU A 19 -3.93 -19.24 8.45
N VAL A 20 -3.99 -20.04 7.37
CA VAL A 20 -4.81 -19.75 6.18
C VAL A 20 -6.23 -20.24 6.43
N ASP A 21 -7.17 -19.35 6.74
CA ASP A 21 -8.59 -19.69 6.69
C ASP A 21 -9.09 -19.61 5.23
N THR A 22 -9.51 -20.75 4.68
CA THR A 22 -10.30 -20.78 3.45
C THR A 22 -11.74 -21.11 3.82
N ASN A 23 -12.72 -20.54 3.11
CA ASN A 23 -14.17 -20.64 3.36
C ASN A 23 -14.79 -22.08 3.39
N TYR A 24 -13.98 -23.14 3.52
CA TYR A 24 -14.35 -24.53 3.75
C TYR A 24 -13.32 -25.25 4.65
N ASP A 25 -13.68 -25.50 5.92
CA ASP A 25 -13.21 -26.58 6.81
C ASP A 25 -11.70 -26.91 6.94
N LEU A 26 -10.78 -26.08 6.43
CA LEU A 26 -9.34 -26.34 6.36
C LEU A 26 -8.52 -25.09 6.67
N ILE A 27 -7.63 -25.23 7.65
CA ILE A 27 -6.52 -24.33 7.94
C ILE A 27 -5.19 -25.02 7.64
N CYS A 28 -4.27 -24.33 6.95
CA CYS A 28 -2.89 -24.77 6.75
C CYS A 28 -1.92 -23.68 7.23
N ALA A 29 -0.84 -24.09 7.90
CA ALA A 29 0.25 -23.23 8.35
C ALA A 29 1.60 -23.89 8.06
N PHE A 30 2.44 -23.24 7.26
CA PHE A 30 3.84 -23.65 7.11
C PHE A 30 4.64 -23.16 8.32
N LEU A 31 5.45 -24.05 8.89
CA LEU A 31 6.25 -23.78 10.09
C LEU A 31 7.75 -23.70 9.77
N GLY A 32 8.24 -24.42 8.75
CA GLY A 32 9.62 -24.34 8.24
C GLY A 32 10.11 -25.64 7.60
N ALA A 33 11.06 -25.59 6.68
CA ALA A 33 11.59 -26.71 5.89
C ALA A 33 10.51 -27.55 5.16
N THR A 34 10.07 -28.69 5.73
CA THR A 34 8.89 -29.47 5.28
C THR A 34 7.80 -29.59 6.35
N THR A 35 7.96 -28.92 7.49
CA THR A 35 7.05 -29.03 8.64
C THR A 35 5.84 -28.11 8.48
N PHE A 36 4.64 -28.69 8.41
CA PHE A 36 3.35 -27.98 8.35
C PHE A 36 2.41 -28.42 9.46
N ARG A 37 1.51 -27.52 9.90
CA ARG A 37 0.30 -27.86 10.67
C ARG A 37 -0.93 -27.68 9.79
N LEU A 38 -1.77 -28.70 9.72
CA LEU A 38 -3.13 -28.64 9.21
C LEU A 38 -4.11 -28.67 10.41
N ARG A 39 -5.19 -27.90 10.34
CA ARG A 39 -6.42 -28.22 11.08
C ARG A 39 -7.56 -28.41 10.09
N ALA A 40 -8.25 -29.55 10.14
CA ALA A 40 -9.36 -29.83 9.24
C ALA A 40 -10.39 -30.77 9.89
N CYS A 41 -11.68 -30.50 9.67
CA CYS A 41 -12.80 -31.31 10.18
C CYS A 41 -12.70 -31.71 11.68
N GLY A 42 -12.16 -30.81 12.51
CA GLY A 42 -11.98 -31.04 13.95
C GLY A 42 -10.75 -31.89 14.35
N LEU A 43 -9.81 -32.12 13.43
CA LEU A 43 -8.49 -32.73 13.71
C LEU A 43 -7.37 -31.70 13.60
N THR A 44 -6.33 -31.86 14.42
CA THR A 44 -5.03 -31.18 14.25
C THR A 44 -3.97 -32.18 13.77
N VAL A 45 -3.41 -31.96 12.58
CA VAL A 45 -2.48 -32.89 11.90
C VAL A 45 -1.16 -32.17 11.61
N PHE A 46 -0.02 -32.78 11.97
CA PHE A 46 1.30 -32.31 11.55
C PHE A 46 1.81 -33.14 10.37
N LEU A 47 2.49 -32.46 9.45
CA LEU A 47 3.23 -33.05 8.34
C LEU A 47 4.71 -32.77 8.61
N ASP A 48 5.50 -33.82 8.84
CA ASP A 48 6.81 -33.79 9.52
C ASP A 48 6.79 -33.03 10.88
N ALA A 49 7.93 -32.98 11.58
CA ALA A 49 7.99 -32.46 12.95
C ALA A 49 9.32 -31.80 13.34
N TRP A 50 9.99 -31.07 12.43
CA TRP A 50 11.29 -30.45 12.73
C TRP A 50 11.15 -29.10 13.46
N PHE A 51 11.08 -29.21 14.78
CA PHE A 51 10.96 -28.09 15.73
C PHE A 51 12.25 -27.75 16.47
N LYS A 52 13.32 -28.51 16.22
CA LYS A 52 14.63 -28.35 16.86
C LYS A 52 15.61 -27.66 15.92
N ARG A 53 15.56 -26.32 15.88
CA ARG A 53 16.21 -25.51 14.85
C ARG A 53 17.57 -24.94 15.29
N PRO A 54 18.40 -24.45 14.34
CA PRO A 54 19.66 -23.76 14.66
C PRO A 54 19.42 -22.50 15.48
N THR A 55 20.31 -22.20 16.44
CA THR A 55 20.11 -21.16 17.45
C THR A 55 20.23 -19.72 16.95
N LEU A 56 20.63 -19.50 15.69
CA LEU A 56 20.70 -18.17 15.06
C LEU A 56 19.50 -17.88 14.13
N GLN A 57 18.48 -18.75 14.10
CA GLN A 57 17.22 -18.45 13.43
C GLN A 57 16.29 -17.71 14.41
N GLU A 58 16.11 -16.40 14.19
CA GLU A 58 15.39 -15.51 15.11
C GLU A 58 13.92 -15.91 15.34
N ASP A 59 13.29 -16.58 14.37
CA ASP A 59 11.87 -16.91 14.38
C ASP A 59 11.62 -18.42 14.16
N TYR A 60 11.26 -19.13 15.24
CA TYR A 60 10.74 -20.50 15.18
C TYR A 60 9.60 -20.71 16.20
N LEU A 61 8.86 -21.82 16.07
CA LEU A 61 7.91 -22.29 17.07
C LEU A 61 8.61 -23.38 17.89
N SER A 62 8.66 -23.27 19.22
CA SER A 62 9.29 -24.30 20.03
C SER A 62 8.48 -25.59 19.98
N VAL A 63 9.17 -26.74 20.06
CA VAL A 63 8.49 -28.03 20.27
C VAL A 63 7.67 -28.01 21.56
N ASP A 64 8.04 -27.18 22.53
CA ASP A 64 7.37 -27.08 23.83
C ASP A 64 6.08 -26.26 23.82
N ASP A 65 5.90 -25.37 22.85
CA ASP A 65 4.66 -24.59 22.65
C ASP A 65 3.52 -25.43 22.05
N ILE A 66 3.82 -26.65 21.60
CA ILE A 66 2.86 -27.53 20.93
C ILE A 66 2.12 -28.35 21.98
N HIS A 67 0.84 -28.03 22.19
CA HIS A 67 -0.05 -28.68 23.17
C HIS A 67 -1.19 -29.49 22.53
N GLU A 68 -1.36 -29.41 21.21
CA GLU A 68 -2.41 -30.10 20.45
C GLU A 68 -1.83 -30.84 19.23
N ALA A 69 -2.23 -32.10 19.02
CA ALA A 69 -2.03 -32.89 17.80
C ALA A 69 -2.82 -34.20 17.91
N ASP A 70 -3.58 -34.56 16.88
CA ASP A 70 -4.21 -35.88 16.70
C ASP A 70 -3.32 -36.86 15.94
N TYR A 71 -2.62 -36.35 14.92
CA TYR A 71 -1.80 -37.14 14.01
C TYR A 71 -0.51 -36.41 13.63
N ILE A 72 0.55 -37.18 13.39
CA ILE A 72 1.81 -36.69 12.82
C ILE A 72 2.16 -37.64 11.66
N PHE A 73 2.23 -37.13 10.44
CA PHE A 73 2.70 -37.89 9.28
C PHE A 73 4.18 -37.59 9.05
N ILE A 74 5.01 -38.64 8.98
CA ILE A 74 6.45 -38.53 8.75
C ILE A 74 6.76 -39.01 7.33
N SER A 75 7.32 -38.13 6.51
CA SER A 75 7.68 -38.44 5.13
C SER A 75 8.75 -39.52 5.01
N HIS A 76 9.79 -39.47 5.86
CA HIS A 76 10.86 -40.47 5.97
C HIS A 76 11.73 -40.29 7.24
N ALA A 77 12.68 -41.19 7.50
CA ALA A 77 13.36 -41.35 8.79
C ALA A 77 14.63 -40.48 8.96
N HIS A 78 14.51 -39.17 8.79
CA HIS A 78 15.66 -38.24 8.70
C HIS A 78 15.60 -37.06 9.69
N PHE A 79 16.74 -36.39 9.92
CA PHE A 79 17.00 -35.50 11.07
C PHE A 79 16.28 -34.14 11.04
N ASP A 80 15.78 -33.76 9.86
CA ASP A 80 15.02 -32.55 9.52
C ASP A 80 13.55 -32.86 9.21
N HIS A 81 13.11 -34.10 9.50
CA HIS A 81 11.72 -34.57 9.35
C HIS A 81 11.16 -35.13 10.67
N LEU A 82 11.97 -35.86 11.45
CA LEU A 82 11.54 -36.66 12.60
C LEU A 82 11.72 -36.00 14.01
N PRO A 83 12.81 -35.26 14.33
CA PRO A 83 13.11 -34.85 15.71
C PRO A 83 12.17 -33.79 16.28
N GLY A 84 11.25 -34.25 17.13
CA GLY A 84 10.16 -33.47 17.74
C GLY A 84 8.85 -34.27 17.79
N ALA A 85 8.66 -35.21 16.84
CA ALA A 85 7.47 -36.06 16.78
C ALA A 85 7.28 -36.92 18.03
N ASP A 86 8.36 -37.39 18.67
CA ASP A 86 8.28 -38.18 19.89
C ASP A 86 7.77 -37.34 21.07
N ILE A 87 8.27 -36.10 21.24
CA ILE A 87 7.85 -35.16 22.28
C ILE A 87 6.37 -34.83 22.11
N ILE A 88 5.95 -34.46 20.90
CA ILE A 88 4.55 -34.11 20.59
C ILE A 88 3.64 -35.31 20.83
N ALA A 89 3.96 -36.50 20.28
CA ALA A 89 3.14 -37.68 20.45
C ALA A 89 2.99 -38.08 21.93
N LYS A 90 4.09 -38.13 22.69
CA LYS A 90 4.07 -38.44 24.15
C LYS A 90 3.29 -37.40 24.97
N ARG A 91 3.18 -36.15 24.49
CA ARG A 91 2.46 -35.06 25.17
C ARG A 91 0.96 -35.02 24.84
N THR A 92 0.58 -35.11 23.56
CA THR A 92 -0.81 -34.87 23.12
C THR A 92 -1.66 -36.14 22.98
N GLY A 93 -1.02 -37.31 22.89
CA GLY A 93 -1.71 -38.55 22.50
C GLY A 93 -1.91 -38.70 20.98
N ALA A 94 -1.12 -37.99 20.16
CA ALA A 94 -1.15 -38.10 18.70
C ALA A 94 -0.74 -39.51 18.22
N ILE A 95 -1.25 -39.95 17.07
CA ILE A 95 -0.77 -41.14 16.37
C ILE A 95 0.25 -40.71 15.30
N VAL A 96 1.46 -41.27 15.36
CA VAL A 96 2.50 -41.05 14.35
C VAL A 96 2.40 -42.12 13.27
N ILE A 97 2.33 -41.66 12.01
CA ILE A 97 2.23 -42.50 10.81
C ILE A 97 3.50 -42.26 9.97
N GLY A 98 4.18 -43.34 9.57
CA GLY A 98 5.42 -43.22 8.77
C GLY A 98 6.00 -44.55 8.34
N ASN A 99 7.14 -44.53 7.66
CA ASN A 99 7.83 -45.76 7.26
C ASN A 99 8.30 -46.58 8.48
N CYS A 100 8.58 -47.87 8.29
CA CYS A 100 8.95 -48.78 9.38
C CYS A 100 10.15 -48.29 10.21
N GLU A 101 11.09 -47.55 9.62
CA GLU A 101 12.30 -47.10 10.31
C GLU A 101 12.04 -45.86 11.19
N ALA A 102 11.27 -44.88 10.71
CA ALA A 102 10.81 -43.76 11.54
C ALA A 102 10.06 -44.28 12.79
N ILE A 103 9.18 -45.28 12.60
CA ILE A 103 8.45 -45.95 13.68
C ILE A 103 9.39 -46.72 14.63
N ASN A 104 10.44 -47.37 14.12
CA ASN A 104 11.45 -48.03 14.97
C ASN A 104 12.25 -47.03 15.81
N ILE A 105 12.58 -45.86 15.26
CA ILE A 105 13.30 -44.79 15.99
C ILE A 105 12.40 -44.22 17.10
N LEU A 106 11.12 -43.93 16.81
CA LEU A 106 10.17 -43.42 17.79
C LEU A 106 9.88 -44.42 18.92
N ARG A 107 9.79 -45.72 18.60
CA ARG A 107 9.71 -46.81 19.59
C ARG A 107 10.93 -46.82 20.52
N LYS A 108 12.15 -46.69 19.95
CA LYS A 108 13.41 -46.58 20.74
C LYS A 108 13.42 -45.30 21.60
N ALA A 109 12.79 -44.21 21.14
CA ALA A 109 12.59 -42.96 21.89
C ALA A 109 11.43 -43.02 22.91
N GLY A 110 10.84 -44.20 23.14
CA GLY A 110 9.83 -44.43 24.18
C GLY A 110 8.42 -43.95 23.83
N VAL A 111 8.10 -43.74 22.55
CA VAL A 111 6.70 -43.51 22.13
C VAL A 111 5.93 -44.84 22.24
N PRO A 112 4.78 -44.89 22.96
CA PRO A 112 3.95 -46.09 23.08
C PRO A 112 3.52 -46.69 21.73
N ASP A 113 3.56 -48.02 21.59
CA ASP A 113 3.16 -48.73 20.36
C ASP A 113 1.71 -48.45 19.92
N ALA A 114 0.81 -48.13 20.86
CA ALA A 114 -0.56 -47.72 20.55
C ALA A 114 -0.66 -46.38 19.77
N GLN A 115 0.44 -45.62 19.70
CA GLN A 115 0.57 -44.36 18.97
C GLN A 115 1.40 -44.51 17.67
N LEU A 116 1.84 -45.70 17.31
CA LEU A 116 2.80 -45.92 16.22
C LEU A 116 2.19 -46.77 15.09
N MET A 117 2.05 -46.17 13.91
CA MET A 117 1.50 -46.82 12.71
C MET A 117 2.53 -46.86 11.59
N ALA A 118 3.11 -48.04 11.35
CA ALA A 118 4.00 -48.27 10.22
C ALA A 118 3.20 -48.50 8.93
N VAL A 119 3.65 -47.86 7.85
CA VAL A 119 3.04 -47.91 6.51
C VAL A 119 4.10 -48.13 5.43
N GLN A 120 3.67 -48.63 4.26
CA GLN A 120 4.54 -49.06 3.15
C GLN A 120 4.16 -48.43 1.80
N GLY A 121 2.97 -47.84 1.68
CA GLY A 121 2.42 -47.29 0.44
C GLY A 121 1.37 -48.21 -0.19
N GLY A 122 0.25 -47.64 -0.60
CA GLY A 122 -0.95 -48.34 -1.07
C GLY A 122 -2.08 -48.42 -0.03
N GLU A 123 -1.87 -47.94 1.20
CA GLU A 123 -2.90 -47.91 2.25
C GLU A 123 -3.79 -46.66 2.17
N ARG A 124 -5.11 -46.83 2.37
CA ARG A 124 -6.03 -45.74 2.76
C ARG A 124 -6.29 -45.77 4.25
N ILE A 125 -5.97 -44.68 4.94
CA ILE A 125 -6.04 -44.54 6.39
C ILE A 125 -7.19 -43.60 6.77
N PRO A 126 -8.25 -44.08 7.45
CA PRO A 126 -9.25 -43.22 8.05
C PRO A 126 -8.71 -42.55 9.32
N LEU A 127 -8.90 -41.23 9.43
CA LEU A 127 -8.50 -40.45 10.61
C LEU A 127 -9.72 -40.09 11.46
N PHE A 128 -9.60 -40.25 12.77
CA PHE A 128 -10.67 -40.10 13.75
C PHE A 128 -10.25 -39.11 14.84
N SER A 129 -11.15 -38.31 15.40
CA SER A 129 -10.81 -37.43 16.53
C SER A 129 -10.50 -38.24 17.80
N GLN A 130 -9.72 -37.67 18.72
CA GLN A 130 -9.34 -38.34 19.97
C GLN A 130 -10.57 -38.82 20.78
N ASP A 131 -11.68 -38.09 20.77
CA ASP A 131 -12.96 -38.50 21.36
C ASP A 131 -13.52 -39.79 20.73
N ILE A 132 -13.51 -39.91 19.40
CA ILE A 132 -13.93 -41.12 18.69
C ILE A 132 -12.99 -42.29 18.97
N ARG A 133 -11.67 -42.06 19.03
CA ARG A 133 -10.67 -43.07 19.43
C ARG A 133 -10.93 -43.58 20.86
N ASN A 134 -11.22 -42.67 21.80
CA ASN A 134 -11.54 -43.00 23.18
C ASN A 134 -12.84 -43.81 23.29
N LYS A 135 -13.93 -43.37 22.63
CA LYS A 135 -15.21 -44.09 22.60
C LYS A 135 -15.08 -45.50 22.01
N ALA A 136 -14.18 -45.72 21.05
CA ALA A 136 -13.87 -47.06 20.54
C ALA A 136 -13.17 -47.93 21.60
N ASN A 137 -12.13 -47.40 22.26
CA ASN A 137 -11.43 -48.11 23.35
C ASN A 137 -12.36 -48.46 24.53
N GLU A 138 -13.37 -47.63 24.79
CA GLU A 138 -14.42 -47.88 25.80
C GLU A 138 -15.56 -48.79 25.33
N GLY A 139 -15.56 -49.24 24.06
CA GLY A 139 -16.63 -50.06 23.48
C GLY A 139 -17.98 -49.34 23.28
N LYS A 140 -17.99 -48.00 23.29
CA LYS A 140 -19.20 -47.16 23.21
C LYS A 140 -19.66 -46.87 21.76
N ILE A 141 -18.87 -47.21 20.76
CA ILE A 141 -19.21 -47.09 19.33
C ILE A 141 -18.84 -48.38 18.58
N GLU A 142 -19.38 -48.53 17.37
CA GLU A 142 -19.07 -49.66 16.50
C GLU A 142 -17.58 -49.70 16.13
N LEU A 143 -16.98 -50.87 16.27
CA LEU A 143 -15.58 -51.13 15.95
C LEU A 143 -15.45 -51.76 14.56
N ARG A 144 -14.33 -51.47 13.89
CA ARG A 144 -13.90 -52.24 12.72
C ARG A 144 -13.56 -53.68 13.16
N PRO A 145 -13.98 -54.73 12.43
CA PRO A 145 -13.49 -56.09 12.67
C PRO A 145 -11.96 -56.18 12.53
N THR A 146 -11.29 -56.66 13.57
CA THR A 146 -9.83 -56.82 13.64
C THR A 146 -9.43 -58.23 14.13
N PRO A 147 -8.18 -58.68 13.91
CA PRO A 147 -7.71 -59.96 14.44
C PRO A 147 -7.70 -59.99 15.99
N PRO A 148 -7.83 -61.18 16.62
CA PRO A 148 -7.77 -61.30 18.07
C PRO A 148 -6.49 -60.68 18.67
N GLY A 149 -6.64 -59.78 19.64
CA GLY A 149 -5.54 -59.07 20.29
C GLY A 149 -5.09 -57.77 19.60
N ALA A 150 -5.66 -57.40 18.45
CA ALA A 150 -5.44 -56.08 17.86
C ALA A 150 -6.19 -54.98 18.64
N PRO A 151 -5.72 -53.71 18.60
CA PRO A 151 -6.41 -52.59 19.24
C PRO A 151 -7.84 -52.36 18.73
N ALA A 152 -8.68 -51.73 19.57
CA ALA A 152 -10.04 -51.33 19.21
C ALA A 152 -10.01 -50.14 18.24
N LEU A 153 -10.26 -50.40 16.95
CA LEU A 153 -10.32 -49.36 15.92
C LEU A 153 -11.77 -48.95 15.66
N PRO A 154 -12.11 -47.64 15.62
CA PRO A 154 -13.44 -47.20 15.23
C PRO A 154 -13.84 -47.69 13.83
N HIS A 155 -15.14 -47.92 13.60
CA HIS A 155 -15.62 -48.21 12.25
C HIS A 155 -15.37 -47.01 11.32
N PRO A 156 -14.87 -47.19 10.07
CA PRO A 156 -14.47 -46.08 9.19
C PRO A 156 -15.54 -45.01 8.91
N ARG A 157 -16.84 -45.31 9.12
CA ARG A 157 -17.95 -44.34 9.03
C ARG A 157 -17.91 -43.21 10.08
N TYR A 158 -17.00 -43.29 11.04
CA TYR A 158 -16.74 -42.23 12.03
C TYR A 158 -15.48 -41.41 11.72
N ALA A 159 -14.84 -41.62 10.57
CA ALA A 159 -13.66 -40.85 10.17
C ALA A 159 -14.06 -39.40 9.83
N ALA A 160 -13.22 -38.45 10.23
CA ALA A 160 -13.38 -37.04 9.87
C ALA A 160 -12.77 -36.75 8.48
N ILE A 161 -11.59 -37.33 8.20
CA ILE A 161 -10.91 -37.29 6.89
C ILE A 161 -10.25 -38.64 6.60
N SER A 162 -9.77 -38.86 5.37
CA SER A 162 -8.96 -40.05 5.03
C SER A 162 -7.73 -39.71 4.21
N VAL A 163 -6.68 -40.52 4.29
CA VAL A 163 -5.39 -40.27 3.62
C VAL A 163 -4.97 -41.52 2.84
N ASP A 164 -4.64 -41.36 1.56
CA ASP A 164 -3.91 -42.37 0.80
C ASP A 164 -2.40 -42.18 0.99
N VAL A 165 -1.68 -43.25 1.32
CA VAL A 165 -0.22 -43.30 1.39
C VAL A 165 0.34 -43.88 0.10
N TRP A 166 1.41 -43.31 -0.45
CA TRP A 166 2.08 -43.81 -1.65
C TRP A 166 3.61 -43.68 -1.56
N PRO A 167 4.40 -44.55 -2.21
CA PRO A 167 5.85 -44.38 -2.32
C PRO A 167 6.20 -43.21 -3.27
N SER A 168 7.18 -42.39 -2.89
CA SER A 168 7.56 -41.17 -3.64
C SER A 168 9.01 -41.12 -4.14
N LEU A 169 9.95 -41.88 -3.57
CA LEU A 169 11.37 -41.80 -3.97
C LEU A 169 12.13 -43.13 -3.95
N HIS A 170 12.79 -43.45 -5.08
CA HIS A 170 14.01 -44.28 -5.12
C HIS A 170 14.96 -43.72 -6.19
N CYS A 171 16.09 -43.09 -5.83
CA CYS A 171 16.97 -42.39 -6.79
C CYS A 171 18.43 -42.88 -6.77
N LEU A 172 19.15 -42.71 -7.88
CA LEU A 172 20.55 -43.17 -8.08
C LEU A 172 21.33 -42.16 -8.92
N MET A 173 22.25 -41.38 -8.35
CA MET A 173 23.06 -40.46 -9.16
C MET A 173 24.02 -41.23 -10.08
N PRO A 174 24.11 -40.90 -11.39
CA PRO A 174 25.07 -41.52 -12.30
C PRO A 174 26.51 -41.11 -11.97
N GLU A 175 27.48 -41.93 -12.32
CA GLU A 175 28.90 -41.65 -12.10
C GLU A 175 29.36 -40.42 -12.90
N GLY A 176 30.19 -39.55 -12.30
CA GLY A 176 30.71 -38.34 -12.96
C GLY A 176 29.79 -37.11 -12.94
N HIS A 177 28.78 -37.05 -12.06
CA HIS A 177 27.98 -35.83 -11.86
C HIS A 177 28.79 -34.71 -11.15
N PRO A 178 28.46 -33.42 -11.37
CA PRO A 178 29.06 -32.30 -10.64
C PRO A 178 28.80 -32.35 -9.13
N GLU A 179 29.72 -31.77 -8.36
CA GLU A 179 29.67 -31.66 -6.89
C GLU A 179 28.50 -30.78 -6.40
N TYR A 180 27.97 -29.90 -7.25
CA TYR A 180 26.84 -29.01 -6.98
C TYR A 180 25.68 -29.27 -7.96
N LEU A 181 24.46 -29.36 -7.42
CA LEU A 181 23.24 -29.63 -8.17
C LEU A 181 22.36 -28.38 -8.26
N ASP A 182 22.60 -27.54 -9.27
CA ASP A 182 21.75 -26.42 -9.65
C ASP A 182 20.41 -26.91 -10.20
N SER A 183 19.30 -26.42 -9.65
CA SER A 183 17.93 -26.77 -10.04
C SER A 183 17.59 -26.37 -11.49
N GLY A 184 18.29 -25.39 -12.06
CA GLY A 184 18.16 -24.95 -13.46
C GLY A 184 18.92 -25.82 -14.46
N THR A 185 20.03 -26.43 -14.05
CA THR A 185 20.92 -27.23 -14.90
C THR A 185 20.31 -28.57 -15.32
N VAL A 186 20.59 -28.99 -16.55
CA VAL A 186 20.17 -30.28 -17.11
C VAL A 186 21.27 -31.32 -16.90
N TYR A 187 21.02 -32.27 -16.01
CA TYR A 187 21.92 -33.39 -15.74
C TYR A 187 21.54 -34.59 -16.61
N THR A 188 22.55 -35.20 -17.25
CA THR A 188 22.39 -36.37 -18.13
C THR A 188 23.33 -37.49 -17.71
N GLY A 189 22.87 -38.74 -17.72
CA GLY A 189 23.74 -39.90 -17.46
C GLY A 189 22.99 -41.21 -17.21
N ALA A 190 23.56 -42.33 -17.65
CA ALA A 190 22.92 -43.63 -17.56
C ALA A 190 22.87 -44.18 -16.13
N ALA A 191 21.67 -44.43 -15.60
CA ALA A 191 21.48 -45.13 -14.33
C ALA A 191 21.59 -46.66 -14.51
N HIS A 192 22.37 -47.33 -13.65
CA HIS A 192 22.59 -48.78 -13.74
C HIS A 192 21.38 -49.57 -13.20
N PRO A 193 20.80 -50.53 -13.95
CA PRO A 193 19.47 -51.09 -13.65
C PRO A 193 19.42 -52.13 -12.50
N TYR A 194 20.52 -52.40 -11.81
CA TYR A 194 20.63 -53.49 -10.82
C TYR A 194 21.06 -53.05 -9.40
N VAL A 195 20.94 -51.77 -9.06
CA VAL A 195 21.32 -51.25 -7.73
C VAL A 195 20.12 -50.55 -7.08
N CYS A 196 19.26 -51.29 -6.40
CA CYS A 196 18.22 -50.72 -5.54
C CYS A 196 18.60 -50.85 -4.06
N THR A 197 17.92 -50.08 -3.21
CA THR A 197 18.22 -49.81 -1.79
C THR A 197 19.57 -49.11 -1.55
N PHE A 198 19.46 -47.78 -1.44
CA PHE A 198 20.33 -46.85 -0.71
C PHE A 198 21.84 -46.78 -1.05
N ASP A 199 22.27 -45.58 -1.47
CA ASP A 199 23.24 -44.86 -0.65
C ASP A 199 22.97 -43.34 -0.66
N VAL A 200 21.86 -42.89 -0.04
CA VAL A 200 21.69 -41.45 0.25
C VAL A 200 22.77 -40.98 1.23
N ASN A 201 23.35 -41.89 2.03
CA ASN A 201 24.52 -41.58 2.84
C ASN A 201 25.70 -41.12 1.98
N TYR A 202 25.80 -41.48 0.68
CA TYR A 202 26.79 -40.87 -0.23
C TYR A 202 26.53 -39.37 -0.41
N GLY A 203 25.31 -38.99 -0.82
CA GLY A 203 24.92 -37.58 -0.99
C GLY A 203 25.03 -36.77 0.31
N MET A 204 24.77 -37.39 1.45
CA MET A 204 24.96 -36.78 2.77
C MET A 204 26.45 -36.63 3.12
N LYS A 205 27.24 -37.71 3.07
CA LYS A 205 28.68 -37.78 3.44
C LYS A 205 29.59 -36.98 2.50
N HIS A 206 29.17 -36.77 1.26
CA HIS A 206 29.95 -36.05 0.24
C HIS A 206 29.36 -34.67 -0.08
N GLY A 207 28.08 -34.41 0.23
CA GLY A 207 27.43 -33.10 0.15
C GLY A 207 27.12 -32.51 1.54
N LEU A 208 25.90 -32.71 2.06
CA LEU A 208 25.35 -31.96 3.20
C LEU A 208 26.25 -31.97 4.46
N LEU A 209 26.81 -33.13 4.83
CA LEU A 209 27.67 -33.31 6.01
C LEU A 209 29.10 -32.74 5.81
N LYS A 210 29.37 -32.17 4.64
CA LYS A 210 30.57 -31.40 4.30
C LYS A 210 30.25 -29.98 3.85
N ILE A 211 29.02 -29.51 4.01
CA ILE A 211 28.63 -28.18 3.49
C ILE A 211 29.53 -27.06 4.05
N ASP A 212 30.12 -27.26 5.23
CA ASP A 212 31.13 -26.38 5.85
C ASP A 212 32.49 -26.32 5.13
N GLN A 213 32.87 -27.39 4.43
CA GLN A 213 34.08 -27.53 3.61
C GLN A 213 33.82 -27.17 2.14
N LEU A 214 32.55 -27.14 1.72
CA LEU A 214 32.13 -26.95 0.32
C LEU A 214 31.66 -25.51 0.03
N LEU A 215 30.98 -24.87 0.97
CA LEU A 215 30.55 -23.47 0.82
C LEU A 215 31.75 -22.52 0.67
N PRO A 216 31.69 -21.54 -0.25
CA PRO A 216 32.53 -20.35 -0.24
C PRO A 216 32.39 -19.58 1.09
N GLU A 217 33.47 -18.96 1.59
CA GLU A 217 33.45 -18.21 2.86
C GLU A 217 32.51 -17.00 2.82
N ASP A 218 32.28 -16.42 1.64
CA ASP A 218 31.36 -15.31 1.40
C ASP A 218 29.88 -15.73 1.34
N GLU A 219 29.57 -17.01 1.16
CA GLU A 219 28.21 -17.54 1.26
C GLU A 219 27.84 -18.00 2.70
N LYS A 220 28.83 -18.19 3.58
CA LYS A 220 28.69 -18.62 4.99
C LYS A 220 28.14 -17.53 5.91
N ASN A 221 26.92 -17.08 5.64
CA ASN A 221 26.15 -16.25 6.57
C ASN A 221 25.77 -17.00 7.86
N ASP A 222 25.43 -16.24 8.91
CA ASP A 222 25.18 -16.75 10.27
C ASP A 222 24.15 -17.90 10.34
N GLY A 223 23.08 -17.84 9.54
CA GLY A 223 22.07 -18.91 9.49
C GLY A 223 22.63 -20.22 8.93
N ILE A 224 23.43 -20.13 7.88
CA ILE A 224 24.12 -21.26 7.26
C ILE A 224 25.21 -21.83 8.19
N LEU A 225 25.97 -20.98 8.89
CA LEU A 225 26.93 -21.40 9.91
C LEU A 225 26.24 -22.11 11.10
N SER A 226 25.08 -21.60 11.54
CA SER A 226 24.27 -22.25 12.59
C SER A 226 23.78 -23.64 12.17
N PHE A 227 23.34 -23.79 10.92
CA PHE A 227 22.95 -25.08 10.37
C PHE A 227 24.14 -26.05 10.26
N VAL A 228 25.30 -25.56 9.80
CA VAL A 228 26.58 -26.29 9.78
C VAL A 228 26.94 -26.86 11.15
N ASP A 229 26.88 -26.05 12.21
CA ASP A 229 27.24 -26.51 13.54
C ASP A 229 26.17 -27.46 14.14
N TYR A 230 24.90 -27.28 13.79
CA TYR A 230 23.83 -28.21 14.16
C TYR A 230 24.04 -29.61 13.54
N ILE A 231 24.33 -29.73 12.24
CA ILE A 231 24.55 -31.05 11.60
C ILE A 231 25.87 -31.72 12.03
N LYS A 232 26.81 -30.94 12.59
CA LYS A 232 28.08 -31.45 13.16
C LYS A 232 27.92 -32.14 14.51
N ASP A 233 26.87 -31.87 15.29
CA ASP A 233 26.64 -32.60 16.56
C ASP A 233 26.04 -33.99 16.32
N ARG A 234 26.90 -34.89 15.85
CA ARG A 234 26.61 -36.32 15.62
C ARG A 234 26.35 -37.12 16.91
N LYS A 235 26.42 -36.52 18.11
CA LYS A 235 26.00 -37.18 19.37
C LYS A 235 24.50 -37.02 19.62
N ILE A 236 23.93 -35.94 19.11
CA ILE A 236 22.55 -35.53 19.38
C ILE A 236 21.69 -35.64 18.12
N ASN A 237 22.24 -35.30 16.96
CA ASN A 237 21.55 -35.31 15.68
C ASN A 237 21.99 -36.55 14.89
N LEU A 238 21.22 -37.63 15.06
CA LEU A 238 21.47 -38.94 14.46
C LEU A 238 20.74 -39.08 13.13
N PHE A 239 21.31 -39.90 12.25
CA PHE A 239 20.85 -40.20 10.89
C PHE A 239 20.69 -41.72 10.80
N SER A 240 19.63 -42.23 10.15
CA SER A 240 19.52 -43.68 9.93
C SER A 240 20.28 -44.08 8.68
N ASP A 241 21.13 -45.11 8.79
CA ASP A 241 21.84 -45.72 7.66
C ASP A 241 20.88 -46.52 6.73
N HIS A 242 19.60 -46.66 7.10
CA HIS A 242 18.62 -47.59 6.53
C HIS A 242 17.23 -46.95 6.32
N ASP A 243 17.15 -45.72 5.81
CA ASP A 243 15.85 -45.09 5.56
C ASP A 243 14.99 -45.89 4.56
N GLY A 244 13.76 -46.20 4.97
CA GLY A 244 12.89 -47.22 4.37
C GLY A 244 12.18 -46.79 3.08
N GLY A 245 12.71 -45.81 2.36
CA GLY A 245 12.02 -45.13 1.27
C GLY A 245 11.07 -44.04 1.75
N GLN A 246 10.82 -43.07 0.87
CA GLN A 246 10.03 -41.88 1.18
C GLN A 246 8.57 -42.04 0.76
N LEU A 247 7.68 -41.37 1.50
CA LEU A 247 6.24 -41.42 1.33
C LEU A 247 5.66 -40.07 0.89
N MET A 248 4.60 -40.13 0.10
CA MET A 248 3.69 -39.02 -0.18
C MET A 248 2.26 -39.36 0.25
N TYR A 249 1.50 -38.34 0.61
CA TYR A 249 0.21 -38.47 1.29
C TYR A 249 -0.86 -37.63 0.58
N ASN A 250 -1.91 -38.28 0.07
CA ASN A 250 -3.06 -37.60 -0.55
C ASN A 250 -4.22 -37.57 0.45
N ILE A 251 -4.45 -36.40 1.07
CA ILE A 251 -5.35 -36.15 2.19
C ILE A 251 -6.71 -35.68 1.65
N HIS A 252 -7.76 -36.47 1.84
CA HIS A 252 -9.12 -36.23 1.35
C HIS A 252 -9.96 -35.67 2.49
N ILE A 253 -10.35 -34.40 2.38
CA ILE A 253 -11.06 -33.66 3.44
C ILE A 253 -12.55 -33.61 3.15
N SER A 254 -12.92 -33.11 1.98
CA SER A 254 -14.31 -33.10 1.48
C SER A 254 -14.32 -33.20 -0.05
N GLU A 255 -15.51 -33.32 -0.65
CA GLU A 255 -15.63 -33.27 -2.11
C GLU A 255 -15.02 -31.97 -2.67
N GLY A 256 -14.12 -32.09 -3.65
CA GLY A 256 -13.33 -30.96 -4.19
C GLY A 256 -12.17 -30.46 -3.30
N ASN A 257 -12.08 -30.84 -2.02
CA ASN A 257 -11.00 -30.44 -1.11
C ASN A 257 -10.07 -31.62 -0.80
N THR A 258 -8.96 -31.68 -1.53
CA THR A 258 -7.90 -32.68 -1.35
C THR A 258 -6.53 -32.00 -1.37
N ILE A 259 -5.65 -32.41 -0.47
CA ILE A 259 -4.26 -31.95 -0.38
C ILE A 259 -3.33 -33.10 -0.73
N LEU A 260 -2.43 -32.91 -1.69
CA LEU A 260 -1.27 -33.80 -1.82
C LEU A 260 -0.10 -33.18 -1.05
N TRP A 261 0.56 -33.97 -0.20
CA TRP A 261 1.85 -33.62 0.38
C TRP A 261 2.91 -34.63 -0.02
N ASN A 262 4.02 -34.13 -0.54
CA ASN A 262 5.21 -34.90 -0.85
C ASN A 262 6.43 -34.06 -0.44
N ALA A 263 7.22 -34.55 0.51
CA ALA A 263 8.37 -33.80 1.01
C ALA A 263 9.50 -33.63 -0.03
N HIS A 264 9.41 -34.25 -1.21
CA HIS A 264 10.50 -34.33 -2.20
C HIS A 264 10.04 -34.13 -3.65
N LEU A 265 10.99 -33.75 -4.50
CA LEU A 265 10.78 -33.54 -5.94
C LEU A 265 10.83 -34.87 -6.70
N GLY A 266 9.83 -35.73 -6.51
CA GLY A 266 9.85 -37.06 -7.10
C GLY A 266 8.53 -37.80 -7.12
N GLY A 267 8.47 -38.86 -7.93
CA GLY A 267 7.44 -39.87 -7.81
C GLY A 267 7.28 -40.78 -9.03
N TYR A 268 6.33 -41.70 -8.88
CA TYR A 268 5.91 -42.62 -9.93
C TYR A 268 4.79 -41.98 -10.76
N GLU A 269 5.05 -41.79 -12.06
CA GLU A 269 4.13 -41.14 -13.00
C GLU A 269 2.77 -41.85 -13.05
N GLY A 270 2.74 -43.18 -13.02
CA GLY A 270 1.50 -43.95 -12.96
C GLY A 270 0.68 -43.58 -11.73
N ILE A 271 1.28 -43.61 -10.53
CA ILE A 271 0.60 -43.24 -9.28
C ILE A 271 0.10 -41.79 -9.35
N ILE A 272 0.95 -40.84 -9.73
CA ILE A 272 0.61 -39.40 -9.77
C ILE A 272 -0.52 -39.11 -10.79
N ARG A 273 -0.47 -39.74 -11.96
CA ARG A 273 -1.53 -39.64 -12.99
C ARG A 273 -2.83 -40.28 -12.54
N ASP A 274 -2.78 -41.38 -11.80
CA ASP A 274 -3.95 -42.15 -11.38
C ASP A 274 -4.46 -41.75 -9.97
N LEU A 275 -3.88 -40.72 -9.33
CA LEU A 275 -4.40 -40.12 -8.09
C LEU A 275 -5.84 -39.61 -8.29
N VAL A 276 -6.78 -40.20 -7.55
CA VAL A 276 -8.19 -39.79 -7.50
C VAL A 276 -8.67 -39.75 -6.04
N PRO A 277 -9.25 -38.63 -5.56
CA PRO A 277 -9.36 -37.33 -6.22
C PRO A 277 -8.00 -36.66 -6.46
N LYS A 278 -7.97 -35.75 -7.44
CA LYS A 278 -6.82 -34.87 -7.70
C LYS A 278 -6.71 -33.80 -6.60
N PRO A 279 -5.50 -33.37 -6.24
CA PRO A 279 -5.31 -32.37 -5.20
C PRO A 279 -5.69 -30.97 -5.68
N ARG A 280 -6.46 -30.25 -4.87
CA ARG A 280 -6.72 -28.80 -5.03
C ARG A 280 -5.49 -27.98 -4.63
N LEU A 281 -4.76 -28.47 -3.61
CA LEU A 281 -3.51 -27.94 -3.08
C LEU A 281 -2.44 -29.02 -3.14
N ALA A 282 -1.29 -28.74 -3.77
CA ALA A 282 -0.13 -29.64 -3.76
C ALA A 282 1.06 -29.00 -3.03
N ILE A 283 1.49 -29.61 -1.91
CA ILE A 283 2.67 -29.23 -1.14
C ILE A 283 3.82 -30.16 -1.55
N ILE A 284 4.84 -29.63 -2.23
CA ILE A 284 5.91 -30.41 -2.86
C ILE A 284 7.28 -29.84 -2.49
N GLY A 285 8.18 -30.67 -1.95
CA GLY A 285 9.57 -30.25 -1.70
C GLY A 285 10.36 -30.09 -3.00
N ILE A 286 11.18 -29.03 -3.11
CA ILE A 286 11.93 -28.71 -4.34
C ILE A 286 13.46 -28.65 -4.11
N ALA A 287 14.05 -29.79 -3.75
CA ALA A 287 15.50 -29.93 -3.58
C ALA A 287 16.10 -31.07 -4.42
N GLY A 288 17.35 -30.89 -4.85
CA GLY A 288 18.16 -31.91 -5.51
C GLY A 288 17.70 -32.30 -6.93
N ARG A 289 18.26 -33.41 -7.44
CA ARG A 289 17.90 -33.96 -8.76
C ARG A 289 16.61 -34.78 -8.67
N ALA A 290 15.61 -34.36 -9.45
CA ALA A 290 14.27 -34.93 -9.42
C ALA A 290 14.21 -36.44 -9.73
N ASN A 291 13.20 -37.13 -9.17
CA ASN A 291 13.00 -38.57 -9.37
C ASN A 291 11.78 -38.89 -10.23
N TYR A 292 11.99 -39.67 -11.29
CA TYR A 292 10.99 -40.12 -12.24
C TYR A 292 10.93 -41.65 -12.25
N ASN A 293 9.83 -42.23 -11.76
CA ASN A 293 9.59 -43.69 -11.76
C ASN A 293 10.73 -44.52 -11.13
N GLY A 294 11.32 -44.05 -10.03
CA GLY A 294 12.42 -44.77 -9.36
C GLY A 294 13.77 -44.63 -10.07
N ARG A 295 13.98 -43.54 -10.82
CA ARG A 295 15.23 -43.17 -11.52
C ARG A 295 15.44 -41.66 -11.48
N PRO A 296 16.67 -41.14 -11.64
CA PRO A 296 16.86 -39.71 -11.87
C PRO A 296 16.13 -39.25 -13.12
N PHE A 297 15.62 -38.03 -13.08
CA PHE A 297 15.14 -37.35 -14.28
C PHE A 297 16.33 -36.82 -15.10
N ASP A 298 16.43 -37.20 -16.37
CA ASP A 298 17.35 -36.58 -17.34
C ASP A 298 16.73 -35.27 -17.85
N GLY A 299 17.01 -34.19 -17.13
CA GLY A 299 16.39 -32.88 -17.25
C GLY A 299 16.66 -32.04 -16.01
N SER A 300 16.16 -30.80 -15.97
CA SER A 300 16.28 -29.93 -14.79
C SER A 300 15.16 -30.17 -13.77
N ALA A 301 15.36 -29.73 -12.53
CA ALA A 301 14.36 -29.83 -11.46
C ALA A 301 13.06 -29.11 -11.86
N ALA A 302 13.19 -27.92 -12.44
CA ALA A 302 12.07 -27.12 -12.94
C ALA A 302 11.27 -27.79 -14.08
N GLN A 303 11.95 -28.53 -14.97
CA GLN A 303 11.30 -29.34 -16.01
C GLN A 303 10.51 -30.52 -15.42
N PHE A 304 10.99 -31.10 -14.30
CA PHE A 304 10.24 -32.16 -13.61
C PHE A 304 9.05 -31.60 -12.81
N ALA A 305 9.25 -30.50 -12.07
CA ALA A 305 8.18 -29.78 -11.38
C ALA A 305 7.00 -29.47 -12.32
N THR A 306 7.32 -28.98 -13.54
CA THR A 306 6.36 -28.79 -14.63
C THR A 306 5.59 -30.07 -14.97
N LYS A 307 6.28 -31.20 -15.16
CA LYS A 307 5.63 -32.48 -15.49
C LYS A 307 4.73 -32.96 -14.36
N LEU A 308 5.19 -32.87 -13.12
CA LEU A 308 4.47 -33.30 -11.93
C LEU A 308 3.19 -32.48 -11.72
N VAL A 309 3.23 -31.16 -11.85
CA VAL A 309 2.02 -30.29 -11.80
C VAL A 309 1.01 -30.66 -12.89
N ASN A 310 1.46 -31.02 -14.11
CA ASN A 310 0.57 -31.48 -15.18
C ASN A 310 0.02 -32.90 -14.92
N TRP A 311 0.77 -33.81 -14.31
CA TRP A 311 0.26 -35.13 -13.90
C TRP A 311 -0.76 -35.05 -12.76
N LEU A 312 -0.65 -34.02 -11.91
CA LEU A 312 -1.61 -33.66 -10.87
C LEU A 312 -2.85 -32.90 -11.39
N ASP A 313 -3.02 -32.78 -12.71
CA ASP A 313 -4.15 -32.11 -13.35
C ASP A 313 -4.28 -30.62 -13.00
N GLN A 314 -3.12 -29.95 -12.89
CA GLN A 314 -2.98 -28.51 -12.62
C GLN A 314 -3.72 -28.02 -11.35
N PRO A 315 -3.26 -28.42 -10.14
CA PRO A 315 -3.84 -27.97 -8.87
C PRO A 315 -3.98 -26.45 -8.78
N SER A 316 -5.09 -25.97 -8.23
CA SER A 316 -5.37 -24.53 -8.09
C SER A 316 -4.32 -23.76 -7.27
N GLN A 317 -3.57 -24.47 -6.42
CA GLN A 317 -2.47 -23.93 -5.65
C GLN A 317 -1.36 -24.99 -5.54
N VAL A 318 -0.12 -24.55 -5.72
CA VAL A 318 1.08 -25.35 -5.49
C VAL A 318 1.98 -24.60 -4.51
N VAL A 319 2.46 -25.29 -3.49
CA VAL A 319 3.34 -24.76 -2.45
C VAL A 319 4.65 -25.53 -2.52
N TRP A 320 5.74 -24.83 -2.81
CA TRP A 320 7.08 -25.40 -2.82
C TRP A 320 7.72 -25.29 -1.43
N CYS A 321 8.30 -26.36 -0.91
CA CYS A 321 8.98 -26.39 0.40
C CYS A 321 10.45 -26.85 0.29
N LEU A 322 11.19 -26.84 1.41
CA LEU A 322 12.68 -26.91 1.49
C LEU A 322 13.45 -25.61 1.18
N HIS A 323 12.86 -24.43 1.39
CA HIS A 323 13.58 -23.15 1.35
C HIS A 323 13.35 -22.31 2.63
N ASP A 324 14.43 -21.81 3.25
CA ASP A 324 14.42 -21.20 4.59
C ASP A 324 14.00 -19.72 4.67
N LYS A 325 13.64 -19.12 3.53
CA LYS A 325 13.03 -17.77 3.45
C LYS A 325 11.64 -17.99 2.83
N ARG A 326 10.55 -17.33 3.25
CA ARG A 326 10.32 -15.89 3.50
C ARG A 326 8.93 -15.75 4.19
N SER A 327 8.02 -14.87 3.76
CA SER A 327 6.64 -14.72 4.27
C SER A 327 5.54 -14.76 3.18
N MET A 328 4.66 -15.79 3.17
CA MET A 328 3.34 -15.78 2.49
C MET A 328 2.32 -14.94 3.29
N ALA A 329 2.10 -13.67 2.94
CA ALA A 329 1.09 -12.88 3.64
C ALA A 329 -0.33 -13.17 3.13
N ILE A 330 -1.23 -13.48 4.05
CA ILE A 330 -2.67 -13.17 3.92
C ILE A 330 -2.97 -12.21 5.07
N GLU A 331 -3.60 -11.06 4.79
CA GLU A 331 -3.90 -10.04 5.81
C GLU A 331 -5.03 -10.51 6.74
N THR A 332 -4.72 -11.38 7.70
CA THR A 332 -5.62 -11.77 8.82
C THR A 332 -5.16 -11.22 10.18
N SER A 333 -3.93 -10.70 10.27
CA SER A 333 -3.56 -9.77 11.34
C SER A 333 -4.28 -8.43 11.09
N PRO A 334 -4.80 -7.75 12.13
CA PRO A 334 -5.28 -6.38 11.97
C PRO A 334 -4.16 -5.50 11.39
N TYR A 335 -4.53 -4.58 10.48
CA TYR A 335 -3.63 -3.56 10.00
C TYR A 335 -3.29 -2.60 11.15
N VAL A 336 -2.00 -2.42 11.42
CA VAL A 336 -1.47 -1.69 12.58
C VAL A 336 -0.41 -0.71 12.10
N VAL A 337 -0.50 0.53 12.57
CA VAL A 337 0.50 1.59 12.36
C VAL A 337 1.00 2.00 13.74
N ALA A 338 2.31 1.90 13.98
CA ALA A 338 2.95 2.25 15.26
C ALA A 338 2.28 1.62 16.52
N GLY A 339 1.75 0.40 16.41
CA GLY A 339 1.03 -0.28 17.50
C GLY A 339 -0.44 0.12 17.66
N ILE A 340 -0.92 1.13 16.92
CA ILE A 340 -2.33 1.54 16.87
C ILE A 340 -3.06 0.67 15.83
N PRO A 341 -4.11 -0.08 16.21
CA PRO A 341 -4.95 -0.79 15.25
C PRO A 341 -5.75 0.19 14.39
N VAL A 342 -5.58 0.07 13.07
CA VAL A 342 -6.28 0.83 12.06
C VAL A 342 -7.64 0.19 11.81
N LEU A 343 -8.69 1.01 11.76
CA LEU A 343 -10.04 0.56 11.46
C LEU A 343 -10.21 0.40 9.95
N LEU A 344 -10.93 -0.65 9.53
CA LEU A 344 -11.33 -0.89 8.14
C LEU A 344 -12.86 -0.76 8.02
N THR A 345 -13.31 -0.42 6.81
CA THR A 345 -14.72 -0.40 6.40
C THR A 345 -14.84 -0.98 4.99
N PRO A 346 -15.92 -1.68 4.63
CA PRO A 346 -16.21 -2.02 3.24
C PRO A 346 -16.09 -0.81 2.30
N ALA A 347 -15.46 -0.99 1.15
CA ALA A 347 -15.42 0.00 0.07
C ALA A 347 -16.71 -0.05 -0.77
N VAL A 348 -16.81 0.80 -1.79
CA VAL A 348 -17.93 0.74 -2.75
C VAL A 348 -17.67 -0.39 -3.76
N PRO A 349 -18.57 -1.38 -3.93
CA PRO A 349 -18.36 -2.54 -4.80
C PRO A 349 -17.95 -2.21 -6.25
N ASN A 350 -17.13 -3.07 -6.84
CA ASN A 350 -16.64 -2.92 -8.22
C ASN A 350 -17.71 -3.08 -9.31
N ASP A 351 -18.90 -3.59 -8.98
CA ASP A 351 -20.07 -3.69 -9.86
C ASP A 351 -20.99 -2.46 -9.77
N SER A 352 -20.66 -1.49 -8.91
CA SER A 352 -21.32 -0.18 -8.88
C SER A 352 -21.23 0.52 -10.25
N PRO A 353 -22.31 1.12 -10.77
CA PRO A 353 -22.30 1.81 -12.07
C PRO A 353 -21.20 2.87 -12.22
N ASN A 354 -20.85 3.54 -11.12
CA ASN A 354 -19.80 4.58 -11.10
C ASN A 354 -18.38 4.00 -11.13
N ALA A 355 -18.18 2.73 -10.75
CA ALA A 355 -16.85 2.12 -10.72
C ALA A 355 -16.20 2.03 -12.11
N LYS A 356 -17.04 2.00 -13.18
CA LYS A 356 -16.66 1.80 -14.60
C LYS A 356 -15.75 0.59 -14.87
N TYR A 357 -15.57 -0.28 -13.87
CA TYR A 357 -14.66 -1.39 -13.88
C TYR A 357 -15.24 -2.55 -14.71
N ASN A 358 -14.43 -3.08 -15.62
CA ASN A 358 -14.85 -4.10 -16.57
C ASN A 358 -14.10 -5.43 -16.41
N GLY A 359 -13.53 -5.68 -15.22
CA GLY A 359 -12.80 -6.91 -14.88
C GLY A 359 -11.36 -6.95 -15.40
N ILE A 360 -10.54 -7.80 -14.78
CA ILE A 360 -9.15 -8.05 -15.18
C ILE A 360 -9.16 -8.77 -16.55
N LYS A 361 -8.53 -8.17 -17.56
CA LYS A 361 -8.44 -8.68 -18.95
C LYS A 361 -7.00 -8.54 -19.50
N PRO A 362 -6.05 -9.38 -19.03
CA PRO A 362 -4.65 -9.30 -19.42
C PRO A 362 -4.50 -9.45 -20.94
N SER A 363 -3.94 -8.44 -21.59
CA SER A 363 -3.88 -8.39 -23.06
C SER A 363 -2.80 -7.42 -23.56
N VAL A 364 -2.31 -7.65 -24.78
CA VAL A 364 -1.36 -6.77 -25.45
C VAL A 364 -1.95 -6.37 -26.81
N THR A 365 -2.23 -5.08 -26.99
CA THR A 365 -2.90 -4.53 -28.18
C THR A 365 -2.07 -3.40 -28.78
N ILE A 366 -2.04 -3.26 -30.11
CA ILE A 366 -1.48 -2.07 -30.77
C ILE A 366 -2.61 -1.08 -31.05
N LEU A 367 -2.53 0.08 -30.41
CA LEU A 367 -3.31 1.26 -30.74
C LEU A 367 -2.58 1.99 -31.88
N HIS A 368 -3.03 1.78 -33.12
CA HIS A 368 -2.42 2.40 -34.30
C HIS A 368 -2.57 3.92 -34.29
N LYS A 369 -1.65 4.63 -34.96
CA LYS A 369 -1.71 6.08 -35.16
C LYS A 369 -3.07 6.52 -35.70
N GLY A 370 -3.72 7.45 -35.01
CA GLY A 370 -5.07 7.93 -35.29
C GLY A 370 -6.18 7.26 -34.48
N HIS A 371 -5.88 6.19 -33.73
CA HIS A 371 -6.83 5.53 -32.82
C HIS A 371 -7.36 6.49 -31.76
N ARG A 372 -8.66 6.38 -31.43
CA ARG A 372 -9.37 7.13 -30.38
C ARG A 372 -10.24 6.16 -29.58
N LYS A 373 -10.40 6.36 -28.27
CA LYS A 373 -11.31 5.53 -27.43
C LYS A 373 -12.77 5.65 -27.89
N SER A 374 -13.19 6.85 -28.26
CA SER A 374 -14.46 7.16 -28.93
C SER A 374 -14.34 8.52 -29.66
N PRO A 375 -15.35 8.97 -30.43
CA PRO A 375 -15.32 10.28 -31.08
C PRO A 375 -15.18 11.43 -30.04
N GLY A 376 -14.42 12.47 -30.40
CA GLY A 376 -14.03 13.56 -29.49
C GLY A 376 -12.61 13.40 -28.97
N PHE A 377 -12.36 12.36 -28.16
CA PHE A 377 -11.08 12.07 -27.51
C PHE A 377 -9.87 12.18 -28.45
N ARG A 378 -8.77 12.70 -27.91
CA ARG A 378 -7.44 12.83 -28.53
C ARG A 378 -7.02 11.54 -29.28
N PRO A 379 -6.55 11.64 -30.52
CA PRO A 379 -6.03 10.49 -31.25
C PRO A 379 -4.60 10.15 -30.79
N PHE A 380 -4.24 8.87 -30.76
CA PHE A 380 -2.85 8.47 -30.56
C PHE A 380 -1.98 8.96 -31.73
N PRO A 381 -0.94 9.78 -31.48
CA PRO A 381 -0.10 10.37 -32.53
C PRO A 381 0.91 9.39 -33.13
N VAL A 382 1.17 8.26 -32.47
CA VAL A 382 2.11 7.19 -32.86
C VAL A 382 1.53 5.81 -32.55
N ASP A 383 1.97 4.78 -33.28
CA ASP A 383 1.60 3.39 -33.02
C ASP A 383 2.11 2.95 -31.63
N THR A 384 1.17 2.67 -30.74
CA THR A 384 1.39 2.49 -29.30
C THR A 384 0.95 1.10 -28.85
N ILE A 385 1.80 0.39 -28.14
CA ILE A 385 1.45 -0.85 -27.45
C ILE A 385 0.75 -0.48 -26.14
N TRP A 386 -0.44 -1.04 -25.94
CA TRP A 386 -1.15 -1.10 -24.67
C TRP A 386 -1.00 -2.51 -24.10
N GLU A 387 -0.21 -2.65 -23.03
CA GLU A 387 -0.15 -3.88 -22.21
C GLU A 387 -1.10 -3.69 -21.03
N ARG A 388 -2.28 -4.28 -21.14
CA ARG A 388 -3.40 -4.11 -20.22
C ARG A 388 -3.36 -5.16 -19.12
N ASP A 389 -3.74 -4.76 -17.90
CA ASP A 389 -3.85 -5.64 -16.72
C ASP A 389 -2.55 -6.41 -16.41
N ILE A 390 -1.40 -5.73 -16.52
CA ILE A 390 -0.12 -6.26 -16.07
C ILE A 390 -0.17 -6.55 -14.56
N THR A 391 0.56 -7.57 -14.14
CA THR A 391 0.72 -7.94 -12.72
C THR A 391 1.97 -7.26 -12.18
N ILE A 392 1.87 -6.62 -11.01
CA ILE A 392 2.96 -5.96 -10.31
C ILE A 392 3.01 -6.53 -8.88
N PRO A 393 4.04 -7.32 -8.51
CA PRO A 393 4.11 -8.00 -7.22
C PRO A 393 4.66 -7.10 -6.12
N MET A 394 3.95 -7.03 -4.99
CA MET A 394 4.43 -6.37 -3.77
C MET A 394 5.31 -7.30 -2.93
N ARG A 395 6.14 -6.72 -2.04
CA ARG A 395 7.08 -7.44 -1.16
C ARG A 395 6.45 -8.51 -0.26
N ASP A 396 5.16 -8.41 0.02
CA ASP A 396 4.37 -9.34 0.83
C ASP A 396 3.61 -10.40 -0.01
N GLY A 397 3.71 -10.33 -1.34
CA GLY A 397 3.13 -11.30 -2.27
C GLY A 397 1.79 -10.89 -2.88
N ILE A 398 1.19 -9.78 -2.43
CA ILE A 398 -0.05 -9.23 -3.01
C ILE A 398 0.21 -8.65 -4.40
N LEU A 399 -0.74 -8.86 -5.32
CA LEU A 399 -0.59 -8.44 -6.71
C LEU A 399 -1.40 -7.17 -7.01
N LEU A 400 -0.70 -6.10 -7.39
CA LEU A 400 -1.32 -4.91 -7.98
C LEU A 400 -1.52 -5.09 -9.49
N ARG A 401 -2.42 -4.26 -10.06
CA ARG A 401 -2.67 -4.19 -11.51
C ARG A 401 -2.17 -2.88 -12.08
N GLY A 402 -1.52 -2.98 -13.23
CA GLY A 402 -1.13 -1.84 -14.06
C GLY A 402 -1.70 -1.92 -15.48
N ASP A 403 -1.63 -0.82 -16.22
CA ASP A 403 -1.72 -0.73 -17.67
C ASP A 403 -0.49 0.04 -18.16
N VAL A 404 0.22 -0.46 -19.17
CA VAL A 404 1.40 0.19 -19.77
C VAL A 404 1.07 0.65 -21.19
N PHE A 405 1.38 1.91 -21.50
CA PHE A 405 1.29 2.49 -22.83
C PHE A 405 2.69 2.90 -23.30
N ARG A 406 3.18 2.34 -24.42
CA ARG A 406 4.53 2.62 -24.93
C ARG A 406 4.64 2.50 -26.46
N PRO A 407 5.46 3.31 -27.14
CA PRO A 407 5.60 3.24 -28.60
C PRO A 407 6.14 1.88 -29.10
N THR A 408 5.56 1.38 -30.20
CA THR A 408 5.76 0.03 -30.76
C THR A 408 7.20 -0.39 -31.04
N ASN A 409 8.06 0.54 -31.46
CA ASN A 409 9.41 0.24 -31.96
C ASN A 409 10.53 0.62 -30.96
N SER A 410 10.23 0.66 -29.65
CA SER A 410 11.15 1.21 -28.64
C SER A 410 11.63 0.18 -27.60
N LYS A 411 12.88 0.36 -27.16
CA LYS A 411 13.56 -0.31 -26.04
C LYS A 411 14.42 0.72 -25.33
N GLY A 412 14.60 0.61 -24.02
CA GLY A 412 15.27 1.65 -23.25
C GLY A 412 14.39 2.90 -23.15
N LEU A 413 13.17 2.73 -22.62
CA LEU A 413 12.23 3.82 -22.38
C LEU A 413 12.19 4.22 -20.89
N PRO A 414 12.31 5.51 -20.57
CA PRO A 414 11.93 6.00 -19.26
C PRO A 414 10.42 5.87 -19.03
N ALA A 415 10.04 5.56 -17.80
CA ALA A 415 8.65 5.34 -17.40
C ALA A 415 8.09 6.50 -16.57
N LEU A 416 6.92 7.02 -16.97
CA LEU A 416 6.08 7.91 -16.17
C LEU A 416 5.02 7.04 -15.47
N ILE A 417 5.04 7.01 -14.14
CA ILE A 417 4.19 6.13 -13.33
C ILE A 417 3.12 6.98 -12.62
N ALA A 418 1.86 6.64 -12.86
CA ALA A 418 0.68 7.19 -12.18
C ALA A 418 0.15 6.15 -11.20
N PHE A 419 0.23 6.42 -9.90
CA PHE A 419 -0.05 5.46 -8.83
C PHE A 419 -1.17 5.97 -7.90
N SER A 420 -2.39 5.47 -8.09
CA SER A 420 -3.61 6.04 -7.47
C SER A 420 -4.69 4.99 -7.15
N PRO A 421 -5.69 5.34 -6.32
CA PRO A 421 -6.87 4.52 -6.08
C PRO A 421 -8.01 4.79 -7.08
N TYR A 422 -7.78 5.59 -8.15
CA TYR A 422 -8.83 6.04 -9.06
C TYR A 422 -9.10 5.12 -10.27
N GLY A 423 -8.52 3.92 -10.28
CA GLY A 423 -8.58 3.03 -11.45
C GLY A 423 -7.54 3.38 -12.52
N LYS A 424 -7.56 2.63 -13.63
CA LYS A 424 -6.53 2.75 -14.68
C LYS A 424 -6.94 3.49 -15.94
N SER A 425 -8.23 3.83 -16.09
CA SER A 425 -8.74 4.64 -17.20
C SER A 425 -9.97 5.45 -16.77
N GLY A 426 -9.94 6.76 -16.91
CA GLY A 426 -11.03 7.68 -16.57
C GLY A 426 -11.88 8.14 -17.77
N ASP A 427 -13.09 8.57 -17.46
CA ASP A 427 -13.87 9.64 -18.12
C ASP A 427 -14.85 10.13 -17.03
N GLU A 428 -14.26 10.49 -15.89
CA GLU A 428 -14.89 11.01 -14.68
C GLU A 428 -14.74 12.52 -14.67
N GLY A 429 -15.74 13.23 -14.15
CA GLY A 429 -15.65 14.61 -13.64
C GLY A 429 -14.63 15.55 -14.27
N ARG A 430 -14.57 15.68 -15.61
CA ARG A 430 -13.49 16.39 -16.32
C ARG A 430 -13.28 17.88 -15.97
N ALA A 431 -14.14 18.48 -15.14
CA ALA A 431 -13.94 19.78 -14.50
C ALA A 431 -13.34 20.86 -15.42
N GLY A 432 -14.00 21.11 -16.56
CA GLY A 432 -13.57 22.09 -17.56
C GLY A 432 -12.57 21.59 -18.61
N VAL A 433 -11.88 20.47 -18.40
CA VAL A 433 -10.94 19.89 -19.38
C VAL A 433 -11.67 19.46 -20.66
N PRO A 434 -11.33 20.01 -21.84
CA PRO A 434 -11.92 19.61 -23.13
C PRO A 434 -11.63 18.15 -23.46
N VAL A 435 -12.59 17.43 -24.05
CA VAL A 435 -12.45 15.97 -24.30
C VAL A 435 -11.35 15.65 -25.31
N GLU A 436 -11.12 16.56 -26.26
CA GLU A 436 -10.05 16.52 -27.25
C GLU A 436 -8.63 16.67 -26.67
N LYS A 437 -8.51 17.12 -25.40
CA LYS A 437 -7.24 17.14 -24.68
C LYS A 437 -6.89 15.79 -24.03
N LEU A 438 -7.80 14.82 -24.01
CA LEU A 438 -7.65 13.53 -23.32
C LEU A 438 -7.82 12.36 -24.29
N SER A 439 -7.09 11.25 -24.08
CA SER A 439 -7.24 10.02 -24.87
C SER A 439 -8.35 9.10 -24.37
N GLY A 440 -8.77 9.28 -23.11
CA GLY A 440 -9.65 8.38 -22.37
C GLY A 440 -8.91 7.17 -21.78
N TYR A 441 -7.59 7.06 -21.94
CA TYR A 441 -6.78 5.93 -21.47
C TYR A 441 -5.93 6.28 -20.24
N GLU A 442 -5.77 7.57 -19.95
CA GLU A 442 -5.28 8.12 -18.69
C GLU A 442 -6.10 7.64 -17.48
N SER A 443 -5.43 7.38 -16.34
CA SER A 443 -6.12 7.39 -15.04
C SER A 443 -6.59 8.82 -14.74
N PHE A 444 -7.56 8.98 -13.83
CA PHE A 444 -7.91 10.30 -13.34
C PHE A 444 -6.65 10.97 -12.74
N GLU A 445 -6.45 12.26 -13.01
CA GLU A 445 -5.27 13.05 -12.60
C GLU A 445 -3.90 12.61 -13.15
N ALA A 446 -3.85 11.66 -14.09
CA ALA A 446 -2.60 11.13 -14.64
C ALA A 446 -2.17 11.82 -15.96
N PRO A 447 -0.86 11.86 -16.29
CA PRO A 447 -0.39 12.29 -17.60
C PRO A 447 -0.97 11.45 -18.76
N ASP A 448 -1.42 12.11 -19.83
CA ASP A 448 -2.15 11.45 -20.92
C ASP A 448 -1.25 10.51 -21.77
N PRO A 449 -1.62 9.23 -21.98
CA PRO A 449 -0.77 8.29 -22.72
C PRO A 449 -0.65 8.60 -24.22
N ALA A 450 -1.56 9.37 -24.83
CA ALA A 450 -1.38 9.83 -26.21
C ALA A 450 -0.46 11.07 -26.30
N GLU A 451 -0.39 11.91 -25.28
CA GLU A 451 0.60 12.99 -25.17
C GLU A 451 2.02 12.44 -25.01
N TRP A 452 2.24 11.52 -24.06
CA TRP A 452 3.60 11.18 -23.62
C TRP A 452 4.29 10.09 -24.44
N THR A 453 3.54 9.22 -25.14
CA THR A 453 4.13 8.15 -25.97
C THR A 453 4.80 8.65 -27.25
N GLN A 454 4.34 9.76 -27.85
CA GLN A 454 5.06 10.42 -28.95
C GLN A 454 6.42 11.00 -28.53
N HIS A 455 6.56 11.40 -27.25
CA HIS A 455 7.80 11.97 -26.71
C HIS A 455 8.82 10.90 -26.32
N GLY A 456 8.52 9.62 -26.53
CA GLY A 456 9.41 8.52 -26.15
C GLY A 456 9.45 8.28 -24.64
N TYR A 457 8.28 8.29 -24.00
CA TYR A 457 8.06 7.74 -22.66
C TYR A 457 7.17 6.51 -22.73
N ALA A 458 7.30 5.62 -21.74
CA ALA A 458 6.21 4.73 -21.37
C ALA A 458 5.34 5.41 -20.30
N VAL A 459 4.02 5.30 -20.38
CA VAL A 459 3.08 5.73 -19.32
C VAL A 459 2.52 4.48 -18.64
N VAL A 460 2.52 4.45 -17.31
CA VAL A 460 2.11 3.29 -16.52
C VAL A 460 1.05 3.70 -15.49
N ASN A 461 -0.20 3.32 -15.71
CA ASN A 461 -1.32 3.59 -14.80
C ASN A 461 -1.47 2.40 -13.84
N VAL A 462 -1.27 2.60 -12.55
CA VAL A 462 -1.28 1.54 -11.52
C VAL A 462 -2.36 1.80 -10.49
N THR A 463 -3.21 0.79 -10.26
CA THR A 463 -4.15 0.80 -9.13
C THR A 463 -3.47 0.37 -7.85
N THR A 464 -3.55 1.21 -6.82
CA THR A 464 -3.07 0.94 -5.46
C THR A 464 -3.66 -0.36 -4.88
N ARG A 465 -3.08 -0.85 -3.78
CA ARG A 465 -3.58 -2.01 -3.03
C ARG A 465 -5.07 -1.90 -2.73
N GLY A 466 -5.78 -3.02 -2.87
CA GLY A 466 -7.19 -3.15 -2.57
C GLY A 466 -8.14 -2.28 -3.38
N ILE A 467 -7.79 -1.90 -4.61
CA ILE A 467 -8.63 -1.12 -5.53
C ILE A 467 -8.84 -1.87 -6.84
N GLN A 468 -10.08 -1.89 -7.34
CA GLN A 468 -10.49 -2.52 -8.60
C GLN A 468 -10.01 -3.98 -8.76
N GLY A 469 -8.91 -4.22 -9.48
CA GLY A 469 -8.34 -5.55 -9.71
C GLY A 469 -7.06 -5.86 -8.89
N SER A 470 -6.59 -4.89 -8.10
CA SER A 470 -5.46 -5.04 -7.18
C SER A 470 -5.90 -5.73 -5.89
N GLU A 471 -5.08 -6.66 -5.39
CA GLU A 471 -5.38 -7.47 -4.20
C GLU A 471 -5.11 -6.70 -2.88
N GLY A 472 -5.51 -7.30 -1.74
CA GLY A 472 -5.34 -6.72 -0.39
C GLY A 472 -6.40 -5.70 0.02
N HIS A 473 -6.17 -5.02 1.14
CA HIS A 473 -7.04 -3.95 1.63
C HIS A 473 -6.48 -2.56 1.26
N HIS A 474 -7.35 -1.60 0.94
CA HIS A 474 -6.90 -0.26 0.54
C HIS A 474 -6.48 0.58 1.76
N LYS A 475 -5.33 1.24 1.64
CA LYS A 475 -4.65 1.99 2.71
C LYS A 475 -4.47 3.44 2.24
N TRP A 476 -4.85 4.39 3.07
CA TRP A 476 -4.94 5.82 2.72
C TRP A 476 -3.66 6.56 3.11
N HIS A 477 -2.74 6.74 2.18
CA HIS A 477 -1.45 7.40 2.37
C HIS A 477 -0.59 6.81 3.50
N GLY A 478 0.53 7.48 3.78
CA GLY A 478 1.49 7.03 4.78
C GLY A 478 2.35 5.87 4.29
N LYS A 479 3.03 5.22 5.24
CA LYS A 479 4.17 4.36 4.93
C LYS A 479 3.82 3.05 4.22
N ALA A 480 2.60 2.55 4.38
CA ALA A 480 2.15 1.34 3.70
C ALA A 480 1.97 1.55 2.18
N GLU A 481 1.23 2.59 1.78
CA GLU A 481 1.02 2.94 0.36
C GLU A 481 2.33 3.39 -0.30
N ALA A 482 3.20 4.10 0.44
CA ALA A 482 4.55 4.47 0.00
C ALA A 482 5.39 3.26 -0.45
N ARG A 483 5.28 2.15 0.27
CA ARG A 483 6.05 0.92 0.04
C ARG A 483 5.54 0.11 -1.13
N ASP A 484 4.24 0.12 -1.36
CA ASP A 484 3.64 -0.44 -2.57
C ASP A 484 4.08 0.37 -3.82
N GLY A 485 4.21 1.69 -3.68
CA GLY A 485 4.79 2.56 -4.72
C GLY A 485 6.28 2.32 -4.97
N TYR A 486 7.07 2.09 -3.91
CA TYR A 486 8.47 1.67 -4.02
C TYR A 486 8.59 0.34 -4.81
N ASP A 487 7.82 -0.67 -4.44
CA ASP A 487 7.85 -1.99 -5.11
C ASP A 487 7.41 -1.89 -6.58
N THR A 488 6.43 -1.02 -6.84
CA THR A 488 5.98 -0.68 -8.20
C THR A 488 7.12 -0.07 -9.03
N ILE A 489 7.83 0.94 -8.52
CA ILE A 489 8.96 1.57 -9.23
C ILE A 489 10.05 0.55 -9.57
N GLU A 490 10.51 -0.20 -8.58
CA GLU A 490 11.60 -1.17 -8.75
C GLU A 490 11.22 -2.31 -9.71
N TYR A 491 9.95 -2.71 -9.76
CA TYR A 491 9.45 -3.69 -10.74
C TYR A 491 9.35 -3.12 -12.16
N ILE A 492 8.80 -1.91 -12.33
CA ILE A 492 8.65 -1.28 -13.65
C ILE A 492 10.01 -0.99 -14.29
N ALA A 493 10.99 -0.54 -13.50
CA ALA A 493 12.36 -0.31 -13.96
C ALA A 493 13.06 -1.57 -14.51
N GLN A 494 12.67 -2.76 -14.05
CA GLN A 494 13.22 -4.04 -14.49
C GLN A 494 12.53 -4.63 -15.73
N LEU A 495 11.46 -4.01 -16.25
CA LEU A 495 10.74 -4.55 -17.41
C LEU A 495 11.59 -4.47 -18.70
N PRO A 496 11.55 -5.48 -19.60
CA PRO A 496 12.49 -5.58 -20.74
C PRO A 496 12.42 -4.48 -21.81
N TRP A 497 11.55 -3.49 -21.65
CA TRP A 497 11.43 -2.30 -22.49
C TRP A 497 11.97 -1.02 -21.82
N SER A 498 12.18 -1.02 -20.50
CA SER A 498 12.67 0.15 -19.75
C SER A 498 14.17 0.38 -19.94
N ASP A 499 14.64 1.59 -19.65
CA ASP A 499 16.06 1.93 -19.44
C ASP A 499 16.47 1.93 -17.96
N GLY A 500 15.52 1.75 -17.03
CA GLY A 500 15.71 1.82 -15.59
C GLY A 500 15.35 3.18 -14.97
N HIS A 501 15.03 4.22 -15.75
CA HIS A 501 14.61 5.50 -15.20
C HIS A 501 13.08 5.56 -15.03
N THR A 502 12.62 5.81 -13.80
CA THR A 502 11.20 6.05 -13.49
C THR A 502 10.96 7.45 -12.92
N ALA A 503 9.80 8.04 -13.20
CA ALA A 503 9.32 9.26 -12.57
C ALA A 503 7.87 9.11 -12.14
N LEU A 504 7.50 9.74 -11.03
CA LEU A 504 6.10 9.89 -10.62
C LEU A 504 5.54 11.20 -11.15
N ALA A 505 4.28 11.21 -11.60
CA ALA A 505 3.62 12.41 -12.12
C ALA A 505 2.09 12.32 -11.99
N GLY A 506 1.44 13.47 -11.78
CA GLY A 506 -0.02 13.61 -11.64
C GLY A 506 -0.41 14.44 -10.42
N ASN A 507 -1.72 14.67 -10.27
CA ASN A 507 -2.30 15.64 -9.33
C ASN A 507 -2.93 14.99 -8.07
N SER A 508 -3.61 15.76 -7.22
CA SER A 508 -4.22 15.40 -5.92
C SER A 508 -3.64 14.16 -5.22
N TRP A 509 -4.23 12.97 -5.38
CA TRP A 509 -3.76 11.75 -4.69
C TRP A 509 -2.45 11.23 -5.28
N LEU A 510 -2.27 11.32 -6.62
CA LEU A 510 -1.03 10.94 -7.29
C LEU A 510 0.11 11.82 -6.79
N ALA A 511 -0.09 13.15 -6.74
CA ALA A 511 0.85 14.12 -6.20
C ALA A 511 1.19 13.86 -4.74
N THR A 512 0.17 13.63 -3.91
CA THR A 512 0.30 13.32 -2.48
C THR A 512 1.16 12.08 -2.27
N ASN A 513 0.91 11.01 -3.03
CA ASN A 513 1.67 9.76 -2.95
C ASN A 513 3.16 9.95 -3.30
N GLN A 514 3.53 10.87 -4.20
CA GLN A 514 4.95 11.07 -4.56
C GLN A 514 5.78 11.53 -3.37
N TRP A 515 5.22 12.37 -2.49
CA TRP A 515 5.91 12.82 -1.28
C TRP A 515 6.25 11.67 -0.32
N PHE A 516 5.35 10.68 -0.21
CA PHE A 516 5.55 9.51 0.62
C PHE A 516 6.48 8.48 -0.05
N ILE A 517 6.27 8.18 -1.34
CA ILE A 517 7.06 7.19 -2.08
C ILE A 517 8.52 7.65 -2.21
N ALA A 518 8.77 8.91 -2.56
CA ALA A 518 10.13 9.44 -2.68
C ALA A 518 10.88 9.51 -1.34
N ALA A 519 10.16 9.56 -0.21
CA ALA A 519 10.76 9.51 1.13
C ALA A 519 11.21 8.09 1.54
N GLU A 520 10.70 7.03 0.91
CA GLU A 520 11.25 5.66 1.03
C GLU A 520 12.43 5.41 0.04
N GLN A 521 12.83 6.43 -0.74
CA GLN A 521 14.01 6.46 -1.63
C GLN A 521 14.19 5.23 -2.58
N PRO A 522 13.27 4.98 -3.53
CA PRO A 522 13.42 3.91 -4.51
C PRO A 522 14.63 4.16 -5.44
N PRO A 523 15.60 3.22 -5.56
CA PRO A 523 16.80 3.40 -6.37
C PRO A 523 16.58 3.81 -7.84
N HIS A 524 15.48 3.37 -8.45
CA HIS A 524 15.14 3.67 -9.84
C HIS A 524 14.22 4.90 -10.01
N LEU A 525 13.87 5.60 -8.92
CA LEU A 525 13.16 6.87 -8.98
C LEU A 525 14.13 7.98 -9.35
N THR A 526 13.97 8.54 -10.55
CA THR A 526 14.87 9.54 -11.13
C THR A 526 14.43 10.97 -10.81
N CYS A 527 13.12 11.23 -10.75
CA CYS A 527 12.53 12.50 -10.33
C CYS A 527 11.04 12.36 -9.96
N ILE A 528 10.47 13.40 -9.35
CA ILE A 528 9.04 13.50 -9.04
C ILE A 528 8.43 14.78 -9.61
N LEU A 529 7.16 14.70 -10.00
CA LEU A 529 6.34 15.81 -10.47
C LEU A 529 5.00 15.83 -9.71
N PRO A 530 4.99 16.22 -8.41
CA PRO A 530 3.77 16.38 -7.63
C PRO A 530 3.04 17.67 -8.03
N LEU A 531 1.97 17.50 -8.81
CA LEU A 531 1.25 18.59 -9.44
C LEU A 531 -0.01 18.94 -8.63
N GLU A 532 0.15 19.68 -7.53
CA GLU A 532 -0.85 19.90 -6.46
C GLU A 532 -1.09 18.64 -5.61
N GLY A 533 -0.44 18.53 -4.45
CA GLY A 533 -0.65 17.41 -3.52
C GLY A 533 -0.56 17.82 -2.06
N LEU A 534 -1.50 17.33 -1.25
CA LEU A 534 -1.43 17.45 0.22
C LEU A 534 -0.26 16.62 0.76
N SER A 535 0.10 16.85 2.02
CA SER A 535 1.33 16.30 2.61
C SER A 535 1.26 16.04 4.12
N ASP A 536 0.31 16.62 4.84
CA ASP A 536 -0.04 16.31 6.23
C ASP A 536 -1.56 16.12 6.28
N VAL A 537 -2.01 14.86 6.18
CA VAL A 537 -3.43 14.50 6.08
C VAL A 537 -4.25 15.14 7.19
N TYR A 538 -3.73 15.12 8.42
CA TYR A 538 -4.40 15.67 9.59
C TYR A 538 -4.45 17.20 9.49
N ARG A 539 -3.30 17.88 9.42
CA ARG A 539 -3.23 19.36 9.57
C ARG A 539 -3.71 20.14 8.36
N GLU A 540 -3.60 19.60 7.15
CA GLU A 540 -3.91 20.36 5.93
C GLU A 540 -5.36 20.19 5.47
N THR A 541 -6.00 19.06 5.78
CA THR A 541 -7.27 18.66 5.13
C THR A 541 -8.28 17.91 5.99
N LEU A 542 -7.90 16.84 6.71
CA LEU A 542 -8.87 16.00 7.44
C LEU A 542 -9.32 16.64 8.76
N CYS A 543 -8.40 17.28 9.49
CA CYS A 543 -8.62 17.90 10.79
C CYS A 543 -7.88 19.25 10.87
N ARG A 544 -8.11 20.11 9.86
CA ARG A 544 -7.37 21.37 9.68
C ARG A 544 -7.43 22.20 10.96
N ASP A 545 -6.26 22.42 11.56
CA ASP A 545 -6.06 23.10 12.83
C ASP A 545 -7.03 22.67 13.96
N GLY A 546 -7.36 21.37 14.00
CA GLY A 546 -8.23 20.76 15.01
C GLY A 546 -9.72 20.66 14.66
N VAL A 547 -10.13 21.05 13.44
CA VAL A 547 -11.53 21.01 12.99
C VAL A 547 -11.74 19.93 11.89
N PRO A 548 -12.47 18.84 12.16
CA PRO A 548 -12.64 17.75 11.19
C PRO A 548 -13.52 18.08 9.96
N TYR A 549 -13.01 17.89 8.74
CA TYR A 549 -13.79 18.02 7.49
C TYR A 549 -14.31 16.67 6.95
N LEU A 550 -15.10 15.97 7.78
CA LEU A 550 -15.60 14.62 7.49
C LEU A 550 -16.38 14.45 6.17
N PRO A 551 -17.19 15.42 5.68
CA PRO A 551 -17.91 15.28 4.41
C PRO A 551 -17.02 15.04 3.19
N PHE A 552 -15.92 15.78 3.04
CA PHE A 552 -15.02 15.63 1.88
C PHE A 552 -14.34 14.25 1.86
N TRP A 553 -13.83 13.81 3.02
CA TRP A 553 -13.19 12.51 3.17
C TRP A 553 -14.18 11.34 3.02
N SER A 554 -15.44 11.53 3.42
CA SER A 554 -16.52 10.58 3.13
C SER A 554 -16.86 10.52 1.64
N PHE A 555 -16.94 11.67 0.97
CA PHE A 555 -17.18 11.75 -0.49
C PHE A 555 -16.05 11.06 -1.28
N LEU A 556 -14.79 11.37 -0.97
CA LEU A 556 -13.62 10.75 -1.59
C LEU A 556 -13.66 9.23 -1.41
N GLY A 557 -13.87 8.75 -0.18
CA GLY A 557 -13.98 7.32 0.13
C GLY A 557 -15.19 6.60 -0.45
N ASN A 558 -16.19 7.32 -0.97
CA ASN A 558 -17.34 6.78 -1.69
C ASN A 558 -17.13 6.73 -3.22
N ASN A 559 -16.00 7.25 -3.71
CA ASN A 559 -15.55 7.14 -5.10
C ASN A 559 -14.30 6.25 -5.25
N LEU A 560 -13.90 5.53 -4.19
CA LEU A 560 -12.88 4.48 -4.23
C LEU A 560 -13.55 3.10 -4.31
N PHE A 561 -13.31 2.40 -5.41
CA PHE A 561 -14.04 1.18 -5.77
C PHE A 561 -13.23 -0.10 -5.53
N SER A 562 -13.82 -1.04 -4.78
CA SER A 562 -13.23 -2.33 -4.46
C SER A 562 -14.26 -3.34 -3.98
N ASN A 563 -13.92 -4.62 -4.06
CA ASN A 563 -14.66 -5.71 -3.41
C ASN A 563 -14.11 -6.05 -2.01
N ASN A 564 -13.02 -5.41 -1.59
CA ASN A 564 -12.38 -5.58 -0.30
C ASN A 564 -12.66 -4.36 0.60
N GLU A 565 -12.16 -4.38 1.84
CA GLU A 565 -12.26 -3.22 2.73
C GLU A 565 -11.17 -2.17 2.46
N ARG A 566 -11.45 -0.93 2.87
CA ARG A 566 -10.53 0.20 2.90
C ARG A 566 -10.36 0.72 4.33
N GLU A 567 -9.23 1.37 4.59
CA GLU A 567 -8.98 2.12 5.81
C GLU A 567 -10.10 3.16 6.08
N ASP A 568 -10.65 3.15 7.29
CA ASP A 568 -11.73 4.01 7.74
C ASP A 568 -11.18 5.24 8.47
N VAL A 569 -10.64 6.16 7.68
CA VAL A 569 -10.16 7.48 8.11
C VAL A 569 -11.19 8.27 8.93
N ILE A 570 -12.50 8.06 8.72
CA ILE A 570 -13.58 8.75 9.44
C ILE A 570 -13.73 8.17 10.86
N SER A 571 -13.82 6.84 11.00
CA SER A 571 -13.83 6.22 12.33
C SER A 571 -12.49 6.41 13.06
N MET A 572 -11.37 6.50 12.34
CA MET A 572 -10.06 6.79 12.94
C MET A 572 -9.99 8.19 13.55
N ILE A 573 -10.47 9.25 12.88
CA ILE A 573 -10.49 10.61 13.47
C ILE A 573 -11.53 10.76 14.58
N ASN A 574 -12.66 10.06 14.50
CA ASN A 574 -13.64 10.01 15.59
C ASN A 574 -13.11 9.27 16.84
N LYS A 575 -12.26 8.25 16.66
CA LYS A 575 -11.67 7.46 17.77
C LYS A 575 -10.39 8.08 18.33
N TYR A 576 -9.59 8.71 17.47
CA TYR A 576 -8.32 9.33 17.81
C TYR A 576 -8.28 10.78 17.26
N PRO A 577 -9.02 11.72 17.87
CA PRO A 577 -9.15 13.09 17.35
C PRO A 577 -7.87 13.94 17.49
N LEU A 578 -6.90 13.48 18.28
CA LEU A 578 -5.63 14.17 18.56
C LEU A 578 -4.46 13.53 17.80
N MET A 579 -3.43 14.35 17.55
CA MET A 579 -2.19 13.93 16.89
C MET A 579 -1.51 12.80 17.66
N ASN A 580 -1.11 11.75 16.93
CA ASN A 580 -0.47 10.54 17.45
C ASN A 580 0.36 9.88 16.34
N ASP A 581 1.04 8.78 16.66
CA ASP A 581 1.94 8.07 15.73
C ASP A 581 1.24 7.54 14.46
N TYR A 582 -0.08 7.33 14.49
CA TYR A 582 -0.86 6.98 13.29
C TYR A 582 -1.03 8.19 12.37
N TRP A 583 -1.39 9.36 12.90
CA TRP A 583 -1.48 10.59 12.10
C TRP A 583 -0.12 11.10 11.61
N GLU A 584 0.94 10.90 12.39
CA GLU A 584 2.31 11.26 12.01
C GLU A 584 2.91 10.28 10.97
N ASP A 585 2.35 9.07 10.77
CA ASP A 585 2.61 8.24 9.58
C ASP A 585 1.97 8.85 8.33
N LYS A 586 0.79 9.46 8.47
CA LYS A 586 0.08 10.21 7.40
C LYS A 586 0.64 11.62 7.14
N ARG A 587 1.88 11.88 7.59
CA ARG A 587 2.62 13.13 7.35
C ARG A 587 3.90 12.86 6.56
N ALA A 588 3.96 13.36 5.32
CA ALA A 588 5.04 13.09 4.38
C ALA A 588 6.37 13.72 4.81
N LYS A 589 7.42 12.89 4.85
CA LYS A 589 8.77 13.24 5.31
C LYS A 589 9.62 13.82 4.17
N ALA A 590 9.17 14.95 3.60
CA ALA A 590 9.80 15.59 2.44
C ALA A 590 11.31 15.90 2.62
N ASN A 591 11.75 16.06 3.87
CA ASN A 591 13.16 16.19 4.26
C ASN A 591 14.04 14.94 3.96
N LEU A 592 13.43 13.81 3.57
CA LEU A 592 14.11 12.59 3.13
C LEU A 592 14.19 12.45 1.60
N ILE A 593 13.57 13.35 0.83
CA ILE A 593 13.56 13.28 -0.63
C ILE A 593 14.94 13.69 -1.16
N THR A 594 15.55 12.80 -1.94
CA THR A 594 16.89 12.97 -2.57
C THR A 594 16.83 13.22 -4.07
N VAL A 595 15.65 13.08 -4.68
CA VAL A 595 15.44 13.13 -6.12
C VAL A 595 14.93 14.51 -6.56
N PRO A 596 15.29 14.97 -7.78
CA PRO A 596 14.76 16.20 -8.34
C PRO A 596 13.23 16.28 -8.33
N ALA A 597 12.69 17.47 -8.03
CA ALA A 597 11.26 17.71 -7.89
C ALA A 597 10.77 18.88 -8.73
N TYR A 598 9.70 18.68 -9.50
CA TYR A 598 8.88 19.73 -10.13
C TYR A 598 7.57 19.84 -9.35
N VAL A 599 7.41 20.89 -8.56
CA VAL A 599 6.23 21.08 -7.70
C VAL A 599 5.27 22.08 -8.33
N LEU A 600 3.97 21.76 -8.32
CA LEU A 600 2.90 22.73 -8.60
C LEU A 600 2.16 23.08 -7.32
N ALA A 601 1.80 24.36 -7.17
CA ALA A 601 0.78 24.82 -6.25
C ALA A 601 -0.08 25.87 -6.96
N SER A 602 -1.41 25.75 -6.93
CA SER A 602 -2.30 26.80 -7.41
C SER A 602 -2.76 27.68 -6.25
N MET A 603 -3.01 28.96 -6.56
CA MET A 603 -3.64 29.90 -5.66
C MET A 603 -5.19 29.84 -5.74
N SER A 604 -5.73 28.76 -6.32
CA SER A 604 -7.14 28.58 -6.67
C SER A 604 -7.81 27.37 -6.00
N THR A 605 -7.05 26.42 -5.45
CA THR A 605 -7.58 25.23 -4.76
C THR A 605 -7.78 25.45 -3.25
N GLY A 606 -8.76 24.75 -2.66
CA GLY A 606 -8.96 24.68 -1.20
C GLY A 606 -8.21 23.52 -0.51
N LEU A 607 -7.50 22.68 -1.29
CA LEU A 607 -7.07 21.34 -0.89
C LEU A 607 -5.55 21.15 -0.77
N HIS A 608 -4.74 21.71 -1.66
CA HIS A 608 -3.35 21.24 -1.86
C HIS A 608 -2.23 22.28 -1.69
N THR A 609 -2.52 23.58 -1.78
CA THR A 609 -1.52 24.66 -1.80
C THR A 609 -0.54 24.63 -0.62
N VAL A 610 -1.02 24.32 0.60
CA VAL A 610 -0.19 24.22 1.81
C VAL A 610 0.76 23.01 1.75
N GLY A 611 0.28 21.85 1.28
CA GLY A 611 1.11 20.64 1.17
C GLY A 611 2.22 20.79 0.14
N SER A 612 1.90 21.31 -1.04
CA SER A 612 2.90 21.60 -2.08
C SER A 612 3.95 22.61 -1.63
N THR A 613 3.55 23.72 -0.99
CA THR A 613 4.50 24.73 -0.49
C THR A 613 5.34 24.22 0.68
N ARG A 614 4.75 23.48 1.63
CA ARG A 614 5.49 22.84 2.73
C ARG A 614 6.53 21.86 2.20
N CYS A 615 6.15 20.94 1.33
CA CYS A 615 7.08 19.95 0.78
C CYS A 615 8.19 20.61 -0.03
N PHE A 616 7.90 21.64 -0.83
CA PHE A 616 8.96 22.40 -1.53
C PHE A 616 9.94 23.05 -0.54
N GLU A 617 9.46 23.68 0.54
CA GLU A 617 10.35 24.24 1.57
C GLU A 617 11.19 23.17 2.26
N ASP A 618 10.57 22.04 2.64
CA ASP A 618 11.16 20.99 3.48
C ASP A 618 12.16 20.07 2.74
N ILE A 619 12.16 20.03 1.39
CA ILE A 619 13.15 19.28 0.59
C ILE A 619 14.56 19.89 0.78
N PRO A 620 15.59 19.11 1.14
CA PRO A 620 16.88 19.63 1.63
C PRO A 620 17.88 20.07 0.54
N HIS A 621 17.49 20.10 -0.74
CA HIS A 621 18.40 20.34 -1.86
C HIS A 621 17.88 21.28 -2.94
N GLU A 622 18.79 21.90 -3.69
CA GLU A 622 18.50 22.87 -4.76
C GLU A 622 17.95 22.26 -6.06
N LYS A 623 17.84 20.93 -6.19
CA LYS A 623 17.25 20.27 -7.37
C LYS A 623 15.71 20.28 -7.37
N LYS A 624 15.11 21.35 -6.83
CA LYS A 624 13.66 21.55 -6.72
C LYS A 624 13.23 22.79 -7.52
N TRP A 625 12.01 22.74 -8.04
CA TRP A 625 11.32 23.82 -8.73
C TRP A 625 9.88 23.92 -8.22
N LEU A 626 9.31 25.12 -8.15
CA LEU A 626 7.93 25.39 -7.71
C LEU A 626 7.25 26.35 -8.66
N ARG A 627 6.38 25.84 -9.55
CA ARG A 627 5.52 26.69 -10.36
C ARG A 627 4.28 27.05 -9.56
N MET A 628 3.89 28.33 -9.59
CA MET A 628 2.64 28.81 -9.01
C MET A 628 1.75 29.45 -10.07
N ASN A 629 0.50 29.00 -10.16
CA ASN A 629 -0.49 29.44 -11.16
C ASN A 629 -1.81 29.90 -10.49
N ALA A 630 -2.70 30.49 -11.29
CA ALA A 630 -4.04 30.94 -10.87
C ALA A 630 -5.19 30.06 -11.44
N THR A 631 -4.84 28.89 -11.98
CA THR A 631 -5.77 27.95 -12.65
C THR A 631 -5.87 26.62 -11.92
N GLN A 632 -7.05 25.98 -12.02
CA GLN A 632 -7.36 24.68 -11.44
C GLN A 632 -6.39 23.59 -11.95
N GLU A 633 -5.94 22.70 -11.06
CA GLU A 633 -4.92 21.68 -11.30
C GLU A 633 -5.18 20.80 -12.54
N TRP A 634 -6.44 20.39 -12.77
CA TRP A 634 -6.83 19.53 -13.87
C TRP A 634 -6.84 20.28 -15.20
N HIS A 635 -7.24 21.56 -15.22
CA HIS A 635 -7.11 22.40 -16.41
C HIS A 635 -5.63 22.56 -16.77
N ASP A 636 -4.80 22.91 -15.79
CA ASP A 636 -3.37 23.14 -15.96
C ASP A 636 -2.62 21.92 -16.54
N LEU A 637 -2.86 20.72 -15.98
CA LEU A 637 -2.19 19.47 -16.36
C LEU A 637 -2.25 19.18 -17.86
N TYR A 638 -3.36 19.51 -18.53
CA TYR A 638 -3.59 19.18 -19.94
C TYR A 638 -3.40 20.35 -20.91
N ARG A 639 -2.81 21.47 -20.46
CA ARG A 639 -2.39 22.57 -21.34
C ARG A 639 -1.13 22.21 -22.14
N ASP A 640 -1.01 22.78 -23.33
CA ASP A 640 0.12 22.50 -24.23
C ASP A 640 1.43 23.15 -23.74
N ASP A 641 1.34 24.29 -23.05
CA ASP A 641 2.48 24.97 -22.42
C ASP A 641 2.96 24.25 -21.15
N THR A 642 2.04 23.81 -20.28
CA THR A 642 2.36 22.91 -19.15
C THR A 642 3.08 21.65 -19.63
N ASN A 643 2.51 20.91 -20.59
CA ASN A 643 3.14 19.67 -21.08
C ASN A 643 4.51 19.92 -21.73
N ALA A 644 4.71 21.07 -22.40
CA ALA A 644 6.01 21.44 -22.93
C ALA A 644 7.07 21.70 -21.83
N ASP A 645 6.70 22.35 -20.72
CA ASP A 645 7.62 22.63 -19.61
C ASP A 645 7.91 21.38 -18.76
N LEU A 646 6.88 20.58 -18.43
CA LEU A 646 7.05 19.25 -17.82
C LEU A 646 7.97 18.36 -18.66
N LYS A 647 7.84 18.41 -19.99
CA LYS A 647 8.70 17.66 -20.93
C LYS A 647 10.14 18.17 -20.91
N LYS A 648 10.37 19.47 -20.69
CA LYS A 648 11.71 20.05 -20.55
C LYS A 648 12.39 19.55 -19.26
N PHE A 649 11.68 19.51 -18.12
CA PHE A 649 12.17 18.90 -16.88
C PHE A 649 12.45 17.40 -17.05
N LEU A 650 11.49 16.66 -17.61
CA LEU A 650 11.60 15.21 -17.80
C LEU A 650 12.73 14.83 -18.76
N ASP A 651 12.82 15.42 -19.96
CA ASP A 651 13.88 15.06 -20.91
C ASP A 651 15.29 15.39 -20.37
N PHE A 652 15.44 16.39 -19.49
CA PHE A 652 16.70 16.68 -18.83
C PHE A 652 17.11 15.55 -17.88
N TYR A 653 16.24 15.17 -16.93
CA TYR A 653 16.57 14.18 -15.90
C TYR A 653 16.47 12.73 -16.37
N MET A 654 15.46 12.40 -17.19
CA MET A 654 15.14 11.03 -17.62
C MET A 654 15.94 10.57 -18.85
N LYS A 655 16.49 11.52 -19.63
CA LYS A 655 17.18 11.23 -20.91
C LYS A 655 18.51 11.95 -21.07
N GLY A 656 18.95 12.73 -20.08
CA GLY A 656 20.20 13.50 -20.13
C GLY A 656 20.23 14.58 -21.20
N ALA A 657 19.08 15.12 -21.62
CA ALA A 657 19.02 16.08 -22.71
C ALA A 657 19.59 17.46 -22.31
N GLU A 658 20.56 17.98 -23.07
CA GLU A 658 21.17 19.31 -22.90
C GLU A 658 20.20 20.45 -23.34
N ASN A 659 19.03 20.53 -22.71
CA ASN A 659 17.92 21.42 -23.09
C ASN A 659 17.85 22.74 -22.29
N GLY A 660 18.84 22.99 -21.42
CA GLY A 660 18.88 24.18 -20.56
C GLY A 660 17.82 24.22 -19.46
N TRP A 661 17.39 23.06 -18.94
CA TRP A 661 16.47 23.00 -17.79
C TRP A 661 17.01 23.71 -16.54
N GLU A 662 18.29 23.57 -16.21
CA GLU A 662 18.85 24.18 -14.99
C GLU A 662 18.85 25.72 -15.00
N MET A 663 18.63 26.34 -16.18
CA MET A 663 18.42 27.78 -16.33
C MET A 663 16.95 28.22 -16.13
N THR A 664 16.01 27.28 -15.98
CA THR A 664 14.61 27.60 -15.60
C THR A 664 14.62 28.16 -14.17
N PRO A 665 13.99 29.32 -13.90
CA PRO A 665 13.94 29.90 -12.55
C PRO A 665 13.31 28.95 -11.51
N LYS A 666 13.70 29.09 -10.24
CA LYS A 666 13.39 28.08 -9.20
C LYS A 666 11.95 28.11 -8.71
N SER A 667 11.40 29.29 -8.45
CA SER A 667 10.01 29.45 -7.99
C SER A 667 9.23 30.47 -8.83
N PRO A 668 9.00 30.21 -10.13
CA PRO A 668 8.27 31.13 -10.99
C PRO A 668 6.79 31.20 -10.61
N ILE A 669 6.34 32.43 -10.33
CA ILE A 669 4.94 32.74 -10.06
C ILE A 669 4.34 33.35 -11.34
N GLU A 670 3.22 32.80 -11.81
CA GLU A 670 2.58 33.23 -13.06
C GLU A 670 2.26 34.74 -13.02
N ASN A 671 2.72 35.47 -14.04
CA ASN A 671 2.57 36.93 -14.19
C ASN A 671 3.31 37.79 -13.15
N VAL A 672 4.30 37.25 -12.41
CA VAL A 672 5.05 37.98 -11.36
C VAL A 672 6.57 37.75 -11.48
N PRO A 673 7.44 38.77 -11.29
CA PRO A 673 8.89 38.66 -11.54
C PRO A 673 9.72 37.98 -10.44
N PHE A 674 9.11 37.19 -9.54
CA PHE A 674 9.82 36.49 -8.47
C PHE A 674 10.19 35.06 -8.85
N ASN A 675 11.33 34.60 -8.31
CA ASN A 675 11.97 33.32 -8.65
C ASN A 675 12.37 32.49 -7.42
N ASN A 676 11.99 32.91 -6.21
CA ASN A 676 12.33 32.31 -4.92
C ASN A 676 11.06 32.10 -4.09
N TRP A 677 11.00 31.02 -3.30
CA TRP A 677 9.94 30.81 -2.31
C TRP A 677 10.49 30.32 -0.95
N PRO A 678 10.08 30.94 0.18
CA PRO A 678 9.36 32.21 0.28
C PRO A 678 10.14 33.37 -0.35
N ILE A 679 9.45 34.47 -0.71
CA ILE A 679 10.08 35.63 -1.35
C ILE A 679 10.88 36.42 -0.29
N PRO A 680 12.22 36.55 -0.41
CA PRO A 680 13.05 37.24 0.59
C PRO A 680 12.68 38.71 0.83
N GLU A 681 12.14 39.37 -0.20
CA GLU A 681 11.76 40.78 -0.21
C GLU A 681 10.37 41.05 0.45
N THR A 682 9.72 40.03 1.02
CA THR A 682 8.37 40.14 1.60
C THR A 682 8.31 41.08 2.80
N GLN A 683 7.53 42.15 2.67
CA GLN A 683 7.17 43.07 3.74
C GLN A 683 5.92 42.56 4.49
N HIS A 684 6.12 41.96 5.65
CA HIS A 684 5.03 41.53 6.53
C HIS A 684 4.34 42.72 7.20
N ARG A 685 3.34 43.33 6.53
CA ARG A 685 2.57 44.46 7.05
C ARG A 685 1.55 43.96 8.07
N THR A 686 1.58 44.53 9.27
CA THR A 686 0.55 44.30 10.30
C THR A 686 -0.59 45.31 10.12
N LEU A 687 -1.83 44.84 10.27
CA LEU A 687 -3.05 45.65 10.31
C LEU A 687 -3.88 45.24 11.53
N TRP A 688 -4.30 46.21 12.34
CA TRP A 688 -5.00 45.99 13.60
C TRP A 688 -6.52 46.07 13.40
N LEU A 689 -7.29 45.19 14.04
CA LEU A 689 -8.74 45.15 13.92
C LEU A 689 -9.36 46.21 14.85
N SER A 690 -10.24 47.05 14.30
CA SER A 690 -10.82 48.21 15.00
C SER A 690 -12.35 48.11 15.07
N HIS A 691 -12.95 48.55 16.18
CA HIS A 691 -14.40 48.35 16.46
C HIS A 691 -15.31 49.00 15.40
N ASN A 692 -14.81 50.00 14.67
CA ASN A 692 -15.48 50.66 13.55
C ASN A 692 -15.60 49.80 12.26
N GLY A 693 -15.02 48.60 12.20
CA GLY A 693 -14.95 47.77 10.98
C GLY A 693 -13.75 48.08 10.07
N ALA A 694 -12.77 48.84 10.57
CA ALA A 694 -11.52 49.09 9.86
C ALA A 694 -10.43 48.08 10.25
N LEU A 695 -9.53 47.84 9.30
CA LEU A 695 -8.18 47.33 9.51
C LEU A 695 -7.24 48.53 9.54
N GLU A 696 -6.83 48.95 10.73
CA GLU A 696 -5.97 50.13 10.92
C GLU A 696 -4.51 49.80 10.62
N ALA A 697 -3.76 50.75 10.07
CA ALA A 697 -2.31 50.60 9.80
C ALA A 697 -1.41 51.05 10.96
N ALA A 698 -1.99 51.48 12.08
CA ALA A 698 -1.31 51.93 13.28
C ALA A 698 -2.13 51.53 14.53
N GLN A 699 -1.47 51.09 15.60
CA GLN A 699 -2.15 50.53 16.79
C GLN A 699 -2.89 51.61 17.60
N GLU A 700 -2.42 52.85 17.55
CA GLU A 700 -3.02 54.04 18.16
C GLU A 700 -4.29 54.53 17.46
N SER A 701 -4.56 54.08 16.22
CA SER A 701 -5.81 54.37 15.50
C SER A 701 -6.95 53.41 15.85
N VAL A 702 -6.67 52.31 16.56
CA VAL A 702 -7.65 51.28 16.90
C VAL A 702 -8.72 51.86 17.83
N VAL A 703 -9.97 51.78 17.40
CA VAL A 703 -11.13 52.01 18.26
C VAL A 703 -11.34 50.74 19.11
N PRO A 704 -11.14 50.80 20.44
CA PRO A 704 -11.27 49.63 21.31
C PRO A 704 -12.73 49.16 21.43
N GLY A 705 -12.92 47.91 21.84
CA GLY A 705 -14.25 47.34 22.03
C GLY A 705 -14.32 45.83 21.84
N LYS A 706 -15.55 45.32 21.76
CA LYS A 706 -15.85 43.88 21.65
C LYS A 706 -17.03 43.65 20.72
N ILE A 707 -16.82 42.85 19.67
CA ILE A 707 -17.85 42.47 18.69
C ILE A 707 -18.21 40.99 18.90
N SER A 708 -19.40 40.54 18.46
CA SER A 708 -19.80 39.12 18.54
C SER A 708 -20.63 38.69 17.34
N TYR A 709 -20.52 37.42 16.99
CA TYR A 709 -21.32 36.73 15.98
C TYR A 709 -21.90 35.43 16.55
N GLN A 710 -22.96 34.92 15.92
CA GLN A 710 -23.55 33.62 16.25
C GLN A 710 -22.66 32.51 15.69
N SER A 711 -22.03 31.73 16.56
CA SER A 711 -20.97 30.80 16.15
C SER A 711 -21.48 29.44 15.68
N ASP A 712 -22.73 29.10 15.98
CA ASP A 712 -23.45 27.90 15.53
C ASP A 712 -24.32 28.13 14.27
N ALA A 713 -24.13 29.26 13.58
CA ALA A 713 -24.70 29.51 12.26
C ALA A 713 -24.20 28.48 11.23
N PRO A 714 -25.06 28.00 10.30
CA PRO A 714 -24.69 26.96 9.35
C PRO A 714 -23.77 27.50 8.24
N ALA A 715 -22.76 26.72 7.86
CA ALA A 715 -22.10 26.90 6.56
C ALA A 715 -23.09 26.51 5.45
N LEU A 716 -23.55 27.49 4.68
CA LEU A 716 -24.34 27.29 3.46
C LEU A 716 -23.42 27.02 2.27
N GLN A 717 -22.26 27.69 2.26
CA GLN A 717 -21.23 27.65 1.22
C GLN A 717 -21.68 28.30 -0.10
N GLU A 718 -22.40 29.42 0.00
CA GLU A 718 -23.12 30.08 -1.11
C GLU A 718 -22.59 31.51 -1.42
N ASP A 719 -21.47 31.91 -0.81
CA ASP A 719 -20.81 33.24 -0.87
C ASP A 719 -21.49 34.35 -0.03
N ASP A 720 -22.78 34.20 0.27
CA ASP A 720 -23.60 35.07 1.13
C ASP A 720 -23.97 34.41 2.48
N ASP A 721 -23.08 33.58 3.02
CA ASP A 721 -23.21 32.92 4.32
C ASP A 721 -23.36 33.96 5.48
N PRO A 722 -24.30 33.78 6.43
CA PRO A 722 -24.64 34.78 7.46
C PRO A 722 -23.66 34.83 8.66
N GLU A 723 -23.90 35.71 9.64
CA GLU A 723 -23.27 35.74 10.98
C GLU A 723 -21.72 35.70 11.00
N PHE A 724 -21.09 36.60 10.24
CA PHE A 724 -19.68 36.95 10.35
C PHE A 724 -19.48 38.38 10.88
N VAL A 725 -18.26 38.69 11.34
CA VAL A 725 -17.78 40.07 11.53
C VAL A 725 -16.76 40.42 10.43
N GLU A 726 -16.82 41.64 9.90
CA GLU A 726 -16.01 42.08 8.76
C GLU A 726 -15.14 43.30 9.11
N PHE A 727 -13.90 43.31 8.60
CA PHE A 727 -12.96 44.43 8.72
C PHE A 727 -12.31 44.70 7.36
N SER A 728 -12.11 45.98 7.00
CA SER A 728 -11.58 46.36 5.68
C SER A 728 -10.38 47.31 5.72
N TYR A 729 -9.44 47.13 4.78
CA TYR A 729 -8.30 48.00 4.49
C TYR A 729 -8.35 48.45 3.04
N THR A 730 -8.40 49.75 2.79
CA THR A 730 -8.31 50.32 1.43
C THR A 730 -6.85 50.60 1.08
N PHE A 731 -6.35 50.02 -0.02
CA PHE A 731 -5.00 50.32 -0.49
C PHE A 731 -4.94 51.70 -1.16
N THR A 732 -4.03 52.56 -0.72
CA THR A 732 -3.79 53.89 -1.32
C THR A 732 -2.99 53.86 -2.62
N GLU A 733 -2.28 52.76 -2.87
CA GLU A 733 -1.36 52.54 -3.98
C GLU A 733 -1.46 51.08 -4.47
N LYS A 734 -1.02 50.81 -5.71
CA LYS A 734 -1.01 49.44 -6.25
C LYS A 734 -0.10 48.56 -5.39
N SER A 735 -0.67 47.50 -4.83
CA SER A 735 -0.02 46.62 -3.84
C SER A 735 -0.27 45.17 -4.20
N THR A 736 0.73 44.30 -4.04
CA THR A 736 0.57 42.86 -4.27
C THR A 736 0.88 42.09 -2.99
N MET A 737 -0.02 41.17 -2.63
CA MET A 737 0.13 40.25 -1.51
C MET A 737 0.52 38.88 -2.04
N ILE A 738 1.67 38.33 -1.63
CA ILE A 738 2.14 37.00 -2.06
C ILE A 738 2.74 36.25 -0.87
N GLY A 739 2.16 35.09 -0.54
CA GLY A 739 2.56 34.28 0.61
C GLY A 739 1.37 33.87 1.48
N PRO A 740 1.61 33.15 2.59
CA PRO A 740 0.61 32.96 3.64
C PRO A 740 0.45 34.22 4.49
N ALA A 741 -0.76 34.46 4.95
CA ALA A 741 -1.07 35.49 5.94
C ALA A 741 -1.32 34.86 7.32
N ARG A 742 -1.47 35.67 8.36
CA ARG A 742 -1.68 35.19 9.73
C ARG A 742 -2.63 36.12 10.50
N ALA A 743 -3.62 35.56 11.16
CA ALA A 743 -4.45 36.29 12.12
C ALA A 743 -3.98 36.01 13.55
N VAL A 744 -3.93 37.04 14.39
CA VAL A 744 -3.82 36.91 15.83
C VAL A 744 -5.08 37.51 16.42
N LEU A 745 -5.97 36.67 16.95
CA LEU A 745 -7.29 37.08 17.46
C LEU A 745 -7.38 36.79 18.95
N TYR A 746 -7.95 37.73 19.70
CA TYR A 746 -8.31 37.52 21.11
C TYR A 746 -9.80 37.24 21.21
N MET A 747 -10.15 36.02 21.57
CA MET A 747 -11.50 35.46 21.44
C MET A 747 -12.00 34.89 22.77
N SER A 748 -13.31 34.92 23.02
CA SER A 748 -13.94 34.21 24.16
C SER A 748 -15.33 33.71 23.80
N CYS A 749 -15.74 32.57 24.35
CA CYS A 749 -17.13 32.10 24.34
C CYS A 749 -17.69 32.06 25.77
N SER A 750 -19.01 32.26 25.93
CA SER A 750 -19.69 32.08 27.22
C SER A 750 -20.46 30.76 27.30
N ASP A 751 -20.91 30.26 26.15
CA ASP A 751 -21.94 29.23 26.02
C ASP A 751 -21.36 27.81 25.79
N HIS A 752 -20.04 27.72 25.59
CA HIS A 752 -19.32 26.48 25.26
C HIS A 752 -17.89 26.49 25.83
N ASP A 753 -17.26 25.31 25.96
CA ASP A 753 -15.88 25.13 26.47
C ASP A 753 -14.82 25.02 25.35
N ASP A 754 -15.21 25.27 24.10
CA ASP A 754 -14.34 25.34 22.93
C ASP A 754 -14.91 26.29 21.86
N MET A 755 -14.08 26.67 20.89
CA MET A 755 -14.46 27.54 19.76
C MET A 755 -13.77 27.11 18.46
N ASP A 756 -14.55 26.73 17.44
CA ASP A 756 -14.07 26.64 16.06
C ASP A 756 -14.15 28.05 15.44
N VAL A 757 -13.01 28.67 15.16
CA VAL A 757 -12.93 30.05 14.61
C VAL A 757 -12.38 30.00 13.19
N PHE A 758 -13.12 30.59 12.24
CA PHE A 758 -12.79 30.61 10.82
C PHE A 758 -12.48 32.04 10.39
N VAL A 759 -11.50 32.17 9.48
CA VAL A 759 -11.15 33.45 8.84
C VAL A 759 -11.05 33.27 7.33
N ILE A 760 -11.43 34.30 6.59
CA ILE A 760 -11.23 34.40 5.14
C ILE A 760 -10.77 35.80 4.76
N LEU A 761 -9.81 35.90 3.84
CA LEU A 761 -9.48 37.16 3.18
C LEU A 761 -10.24 37.24 1.85
N ARG A 762 -10.96 38.34 1.63
CA ARG A 762 -11.65 38.65 0.37
C ARG A 762 -10.99 39.87 -0.27
N LYS A 763 -11.09 39.98 -1.59
CA LYS A 763 -10.82 41.21 -2.33
C LYS A 763 -12.15 41.90 -2.65
N ALA A 764 -12.20 43.22 -2.55
CA ALA A 764 -13.28 44.01 -3.12
C ALA A 764 -12.75 45.17 -3.99
N ASP A 765 -13.57 45.61 -4.93
CA ASP A 765 -13.26 46.77 -5.76
C ASP A 765 -13.39 48.10 -4.99
N LYS A 766 -13.29 49.21 -5.72
CA LYS A 766 -13.29 50.56 -5.16
C LYS A 766 -14.66 50.96 -4.59
N ASP A 767 -15.72 50.54 -5.25
CA ASP A 767 -17.10 50.76 -4.81
C ASP A 767 -17.47 49.84 -3.63
N GLY A 768 -16.81 48.69 -3.51
CA GLY A 768 -16.97 47.72 -2.43
C GLY A 768 -17.60 46.40 -2.86
N ASN A 769 -17.74 46.14 -4.16
CA ASN A 769 -18.25 44.85 -4.64
C ASN A 769 -17.20 43.77 -4.40
N ILE A 770 -17.60 42.64 -3.81
CA ILE A 770 -16.70 41.52 -3.55
C ILE A 770 -16.30 40.85 -4.88
N LEU A 771 -15.00 40.67 -5.08
CA LEU A 771 -14.42 40.04 -6.26
C LEU A 771 -14.14 38.55 -6.02
N ARG A 772 -13.97 37.82 -7.11
CA ARG A 772 -13.72 36.37 -7.17
C ARG A 772 -12.83 36.03 -8.37
N ASN A 773 -12.05 34.95 -8.27
CA ASN A 773 -11.29 34.40 -9.38
C ASN A 773 -12.12 33.33 -10.10
N TYR A 774 -11.98 33.24 -11.42
CA TYR A 774 -12.46 32.10 -12.20
C TYR A 774 -11.28 31.17 -12.44
N ASN A 775 -11.31 29.99 -11.83
CA ASN A 775 -10.17 29.06 -11.78
C ASN A 775 -9.91 28.37 -13.13
N ILE A 776 -10.83 28.53 -14.08
CA ILE A 776 -10.69 28.06 -15.46
C ILE A 776 -11.15 29.22 -16.35
N PRO A 777 -10.41 29.56 -17.42
CA PRO A 777 -10.83 30.60 -18.36
C PRO A 777 -12.20 30.27 -18.97
N ILE A 778 -13.09 31.26 -19.03
CA ILE A 778 -14.51 31.04 -19.38
C ILE A 778 -14.66 30.45 -20.79
N GLN A 779 -13.79 30.82 -21.73
CA GLN A 779 -13.78 30.28 -23.09
C GLN A 779 -13.35 28.80 -23.17
N ASP A 780 -12.74 28.25 -22.12
CA ASP A 780 -12.35 26.84 -22.02
C ASP A 780 -13.43 26.00 -21.31
N LEU A 781 -14.37 26.64 -20.59
CA LEU A 781 -15.43 25.97 -19.83
C LEU A 781 -16.54 25.41 -20.74
N VAL A 782 -16.52 24.09 -20.93
CA VAL A 782 -17.50 23.35 -21.73
C VAL A 782 -18.95 23.61 -21.26
N GLY A 783 -19.74 24.29 -22.09
CA GLY A 783 -21.17 24.56 -21.87
C GLY A 783 -21.50 25.90 -21.19
N VAL A 784 -20.49 26.65 -20.75
CA VAL A 784 -20.64 28.00 -20.19
C VAL A 784 -20.58 29.03 -21.33
N ASN A 785 -21.44 30.06 -21.29
CA ASN A 785 -21.42 31.16 -22.27
C ASN A 785 -21.21 32.54 -21.61
N ASP A 786 -21.47 32.64 -20.31
CA ASP A 786 -21.46 33.88 -19.53
C ASP A 786 -20.91 33.60 -18.11
N GLN A 787 -20.31 34.60 -17.47
CA GLN A 787 -19.80 34.53 -16.09
C GLN A 787 -20.86 34.07 -15.07
N LYS A 788 -22.13 34.42 -15.30
CA LYS A 788 -23.27 34.02 -14.44
C LYS A 788 -23.63 32.53 -14.55
N ASP A 789 -23.20 31.85 -15.61
CA ASP A 789 -23.52 30.44 -15.86
C ASP A 789 -22.53 29.49 -15.16
N VAL A 790 -21.43 30.02 -14.59
CA VAL A 790 -20.43 29.25 -13.85
C VAL A 790 -20.96 28.88 -12.46
N ALA A 791 -20.98 27.57 -12.16
CA ALA A 791 -21.47 27.07 -10.88
C ALA A 791 -20.66 27.58 -9.68
N LEU A 792 -21.34 27.87 -8.57
CA LEU A 792 -20.78 28.40 -7.32
C LEU A 792 -20.11 27.30 -6.49
N ILE A 793 -19.06 26.69 -7.03
CA ILE A 793 -18.23 25.66 -6.38
C ILE A 793 -16.74 26.06 -6.44
N ASN A 794 -15.98 25.69 -5.41
CA ASN A 794 -14.59 26.13 -5.22
C ASN A 794 -13.66 25.63 -6.34
N THR A 795 -13.96 24.49 -6.97
CA THR A 795 -13.25 24.01 -8.17
C THR A 795 -13.26 25.06 -9.30
N LEU A 796 -14.38 25.77 -9.52
CA LEU A 796 -14.55 26.69 -10.65
C LEU A 796 -14.37 28.17 -10.28
N GLN A 797 -14.69 28.55 -9.04
CA GLN A 797 -14.62 29.93 -8.56
C GLN A 797 -13.93 29.98 -7.20
N TYR A 798 -12.79 30.67 -7.13
CA TYR A 798 -12.07 30.88 -5.86
C TYR A 798 -12.42 32.24 -5.27
N VAL A 799 -12.83 32.23 -4.00
CA VAL A 799 -13.33 33.40 -3.26
C VAL A 799 -12.27 34.09 -2.41
N GLY A 800 -11.18 33.40 -2.07
CA GLY A 800 -10.05 33.93 -1.30
C GLY A 800 -9.50 32.95 -0.24
N PRO A 801 -8.28 33.18 0.28
CA PRO A 801 -7.59 32.24 1.17
C PRO A 801 -8.22 32.23 2.56
N THR A 802 -8.20 31.05 3.19
CA THR A 802 -8.83 30.80 4.49
C THR A 802 -7.83 30.39 5.56
N GLY A 803 -8.27 30.51 6.81
CA GLY A 803 -7.67 29.89 7.98
C GLY A 803 -8.76 29.39 8.93
N VAL A 804 -8.43 28.44 9.79
CA VAL A 804 -9.30 27.93 10.85
C VAL A 804 -8.45 27.59 12.07
N LEU A 805 -9.02 27.61 13.27
CA LEU A 805 -8.39 27.03 14.46
C LEU A 805 -9.47 26.64 15.48
N ARG A 806 -9.37 25.41 16.01
CA ARG A 806 -10.09 25.03 17.25
C ARG A 806 -9.36 25.63 18.45
N ALA A 807 -10.05 26.40 19.28
CA ALA A 807 -9.44 27.15 20.36
C ALA A 807 -8.75 26.26 21.41
N SER A 808 -9.27 25.06 21.70
CA SER A 808 -8.56 24.12 22.58
C SER A 808 -7.28 23.53 21.97
N HIS A 809 -7.12 23.55 20.65
CA HIS A 809 -5.92 23.15 19.92
C HIS A 809 -4.87 24.28 19.78
N ARG A 810 -5.09 25.47 20.38
CA ARG A 810 -4.26 26.69 20.25
C ARG A 810 -2.77 26.59 20.63
N ALA A 811 -2.29 25.43 21.10
CA ALA A 811 -0.87 25.22 21.37
C ALA A 811 -0.06 25.12 20.06
N LEU A 812 1.03 25.89 19.98
CA LEU A 812 1.98 25.84 18.86
C LEU A 812 3.02 24.73 19.07
N ASP A 813 3.40 24.06 17.98
CA ASP A 813 4.60 23.22 17.92
C ASP A 813 5.81 24.11 17.55
N PRO A 814 6.81 24.28 18.43
CA PRO A 814 7.98 25.13 18.15
C PRO A 814 8.98 24.53 17.15
N ASN A 815 8.85 23.24 16.80
CA ASN A 815 9.70 22.55 15.84
C ASN A 815 9.12 22.59 14.42
N LEU A 816 7.79 22.63 14.30
CA LEU A 816 7.08 22.71 13.02
C LEU A 816 6.68 24.14 12.63
N SER A 817 6.56 25.07 13.59
CA SER A 817 6.20 26.46 13.30
C SER A 817 7.32 27.20 12.57
N LYS A 818 6.98 27.87 11.47
CA LYS A 818 7.89 28.73 10.69
C LYS A 818 7.56 30.21 10.95
N PRO A 819 8.47 31.17 10.70
CA PRO A 819 8.19 32.59 10.92
C PRO A 819 6.92 33.07 10.20
N HIS A 820 6.69 32.56 8.98
CA HIS A 820 5.56 32.84 8.12
C HIS A 820 4.35 31.91 8.30
N TRP A 821 4.46 30.80 9.05
CA TRP A 821 3.38 29.81 9.21
C TRP A 821 3.31 29.24 10.64
N PRO A 822 2.22 29.48 11.41
CA PRO A 822 2.02 28.82 12.69
C PRO A 822 1.69 27.34 12.46
N ALA A 823 2.36 26.44 13.19
CA ALA A 823 2.02 25.02 13.19
C ALA A 823 1.54 24.61 14.58
N HIS A 824 0.42 23.90 14.64
CA HIS A 824 -0.20 23.50 15.90
C HIS A 824 0.17 22.07 16.32
N ASP A 825 0.35 21.90 17.63
CA ASP A 825 0.84 20.69 18.29
C ASP A 825 -0.18 19.54 18.19
N HIS A 826 -1.44 19.83 18.53
CA HIS A 826 -2.59 18.91 18.48
C HIS A 826 -2.45 17.61 19.30
N THR A 827 -1.46 17.44 20.17
CA THR A 827 -1.30 16.25 21.02
C THR A 827 -2.24 16.26 22.23
N LYS A 828 -2.84 17.42 22.53
CA LYS A 828 -3.72 17.68 23.68
C LYS A 828 -4.69 18.82 23.39
N GLU A 829 -5.87 18.75 24.02
CA GLU A 829 -6.80 19.87 24.11
C GLU A 829 -6.51 20.70 25.38
N THR A 830 -6.76 22.00 25.32
CA THR A 830 -6.88 22.88 26.50
C THR A 830 -8.22 23.61 26.44
N LYS A 831 -9.28 22.98 26.95
CA LYS A 831 -10.64 23.56 26.98
C LYS A 831 -10.69 24.90 27.71
N LEU A 832 -11.69 25.69 27.37
CA LEU A 832 -11.89 27.07 27.80
C LEU A 832 -12.73 27.13 29.08
N GLN A 833 -12.45 28.11 29.94
CA GLN A 833 -13.42 28.55 30.94
C GLN A 833 -14.44 29.51 30.30
N SER A 834 -15.68 29.53 30.78
CA SER A 834 -16.70 30.46 30.27
C SER A 834 -16.23 31.92 30.45
N SER A 835 -16.28 32.69 29.36
CA SER A 835 -15.70 34.04 29.23
C SER A 835 -14.17 34.16 29.35
N GLU A 836 -13.40 33.06 29.26
CA GLU A 836 -11.94 33.12 29.13
C GLU A 836 -11.55 33.80 27.81
N VAL A 837 -10.72 34.85 27.86
CA VAL A 837 -10.16 35.49 26.67
C VAL A 837 -8.88 34.79 26.28
N VAL A 838 -8.90 34.06 25.17
CA VAL A 838 -7.76 33.29 24.64
C VAL A 838 -7.20 33.93 23.38
N LYS A 839 -5.88 33.86 23.25
CA LYS A 839 -5.15 34.21 22.04
C LYS A 839 -5.19 33.03 21.06
N LEU A 840 -5.67 33.27 19.85
CA LEU A 840 -5.65 32.37 18.71
C LEU A 840 -4.65 32.89 17.67
N GLU A 841 -3.89 32.02 17.04
CA GLU A 841 -2.85 32.36 16.05
C GLU A 841 -3.07 31.57 14.77
N ILE A 842 -3.99 32.05 13.93
CA ILE A 842 -4.53 31.31 12.80
C ILE A 842 -3.68 31.53 11.55
N GLY A 843 -3.18 30.44 10.95
CA GLY A 843 -2.54 30.46 9.64
C GLY A 843 -3.58 30.67 8.53
N ILE A 844 -3.30 31.60 7.60
CA ILE A 844 -4.15 31.86 6.44
C ILE A 844 -3.39 31.42 5.19
N TRP A 845 -4.05 30.63 4.36
CA TRP A 845 -3.47 29.91 3.23
C TRP A 845 -2.59 30.77 2.30
N PRO A 846 -1.50 30.21 1.75
CA PRO A 846 -0.71 30.86 0.70
C PRO A 846 -1.59 31.35 -0.43
N SER A 847 -1.37 32.59 -0.88
CA SER A 847 -2.11 33.21 -1.97
C SER A 847 -1.23 34.19 -2.75
N ALA A 848 -1.68 34.57 -3.94
CA ALA A 848 -1.15 35.71 -4.69
C ALA A 848 -2.34 36.59 -5.12
N ILE A 849 -2.43 37.81 -4.56
CA ILE A 849 -3.55 38.73 -4.80
C ILE A 849 -3.02 40.15 -5.04
N GLN A 850 -3.37 40.73 -6.19
CA GLN A 850 -3.04 42.11 -6.53
C GLN A 850 -4.22 43.06 -6.25
N PHE A 851 -3.92 44.21 -5.66
CA PHE A 851 -4.87 45.29 -5.35
C PHE A 851 -4.41 46.58 -6.02
N GLU A 852 -5.29 47.20 -6.80
CA GLU A 852 -5.11 48.54 -7.37
C GLU A 852 -5.43 49.62 -6.34
N ALA A 853 -4.91 50.83 -6.55
CA ALA A 853 -5.18 51.98 -5.69
C ALA A 853 -6.70 52.25 -5.58
N GLY A 854 -7.25 52.13 -4.37
CA GLY A 854 -8.67 52.25 -4.02
C GLY A 854 -9.40 50.92 -3.83
N GLU A 855 -8.82 49.78 -4.23
CA GLU A 855 -9.37 48.45 -3.92
C GLU A 855 -9.10 48.06 -2.46
N LYS A 856 -9.84 47.06 -1.96
CA LYS A 856 -9.91 46.73 -0.54
C LYS A 856 -9.51 45.28 -0.26
N LEU A 857 -8.65 45.10 0.73
CA LEU A 857 -8.56 43.84 1.46
C LEU A 857 -9.69 43.80 2.49
N ILE A 858 -10.41 42.69 2.54
CA ILE A 858 -11.44 42.43 3.54
C ILE A 858 -11.06 41.18 4.33
N LEU A 859 -11.20 41.23 5.65
CA LEU A 859 -11.12 40.09 6.55
C LEU A 859 -12.52 39.81 7.08
N ARG A 860 -12.99 38.57 6.97
CA ARG A 860 -14.15 38.08 7.74
C ARG A 860 -13.72 37.09 8.80
N VAL A 861 -14.38 37.10 9.95
CA VAL A 861 -14.24 36.12 11.04
C VAL A 861 -15.63 35.55 11.38
N ALA A 862 -15.76 34.23 11.47
CA ALA A 862 -17.04 33.55 11.72
C ALA A 862 -16.88 32.23 12.53
N GLY A 863 -17.99 31.56 12.79
CA GLY A 863 -18.07 30.26 13.48
C GLY A 863 -18.28 29.07 12.55
N HIS A 864 -18.22 29.29 11.24
CA HIS A 864 -18.43 28.30 10.19
C HIS A 864 -17.53 28.64 8.98
N GLN A 865 -17.41 27.68 8.07
CA GLN A 865 -16.70 27.85 6.81
C GLN A 865 -17.41 28.90 5.94
N MET A 866 -16.64 29.84 5.36
CA MET A 866 -17.10 30.94 4.51
C MET A 866 -16.59 30.80 3.06
N THR A 867 -16.32 29.57 2.62
CA THR A 867 -15.94 29.25 1.23
C THR A 867 -17.13 28.66 0.48
N LEU A 868 -17.07 28.69 -0.85
CA LEU A 868 -17.88 27.79 -1.68
C LEU A 868 -17.59 26.32 -1.33
N ALA A 869 -18.54 25.44 -1.63
CA ALA A 869 -18.36 24.00 -1.51
C ALA A 869 -17.40 23.50 -2.58
N GLU A 870 -16.52 22.54 -2.27
CA GLU A 870 -15.54 22.05 -3.25
C GLU A 870 -16.23 21.41 -4.47
N PHE A 871 -17.20 20.52 -4.19
CA PHE A 871 -18.12 19.96 -5.18
C PHE A 871 -19.56 20.16 -4.73
N GLU A 872 -20.49 20.21 -5.69
CA GLU A 872 -21.92 20.40 -5.41
C GLU A 872 -22.50 19.40 -4.37
N PRO A 873 -22.15 18.09 -4.37
CA PRO A 873 -22.63 17.14 -3.35
C PRO A 873 -22.14 17.41 -1.91
N LEU A 874 -21.24 18.38 -1.71
CA LEU A 874 -20.72 18.77 -0.39
C LEU A 874 -21.40 20.03 0.19
N ARG A 875 -22.20 20.76 -0.61
CA ARG A 875 -22.86 22.02 -0.20
C ARG A 875 -23.73 21.82 1.04
N GLY A 876 -23.54 22.69 2.04
CA GLY A 876 -24.25 22.60 3.34
C GLY A 876 -23.91 21.35 4.18
N GLY A 877 -22.94 20.54 3.75
CA GLY A 877 -22.57 19.29 4.44
C GLY A 877 -21.66 19.52 5.66
N PHE A 878 -20.94 20.64 5.71
CA PHE A 878 -20.01 20.97 6.78
C PHE A 878 -20.72 21.41 8.06
N LYS A 879 -20.18 21.01 9.23
CA LYS A 879 -20.73 21.30 10.56
C LYS A 879 -19.60 21.49 11.56
N THR A 880 -19.77 22.43 12.48
CA THR A 880 -18.79 22.78 13.52
C THR A 880 -19.25 22.28 14.90
N GLY A 881 -18.35 22.30 15.87
CA GLY A 881 -18.65 21.98 17.27
C GLY A 881 -19.15 23.17 18.09
N ASN A 882 -19.47 24.29 17.46
CA ASN A 882 -19.81 25.54 18.14
C ASN A 882 -21.21 25.53 18.74
N ILE A 883 -21.38 26.31 19.81
CA ILE A 883 -22.66 26.62 20.44
C ILE A 883 -22.63 28.10 20.87
N GLY A 884 -23.71 28.85 20.63
CA GLY A 884 -23.93 30.19 21.19
C GLY A 884 -23.19 31.31 20.46
N ARG A 885 -22.56 32.23 21.21
CA ARG A 885 -21.86 33.41 20.66
C ARG A 885 -20.37 33.44 21.00
N HIS A 886 -19.57 33.60 19.95
CA HIS A 886 -18.17 33.99 20.06
C HIS A 886 -18.04 35.51 20.14
N TYR A 887 -17.10 35.98 20.96
CA TYR A 887 -16.77 37.39 21.13
C TYR A 887 -15.32 37.64 20.73
N LEU A 888 -15.11 38.63 19.88
CA LEU A 888 -13.80 39.12 19.43
C LEU A 888 -13.47 40.43 20.16
N HIS A 889 -12.32 40.47 20.82
CA HIS A 889 -11.85 41.60 21.64
C HIS A 889 -10.80 42.41 20.88
N LEU A 890 -10.93 43.75 20.92
CA LEU A 890 -10.18 44.70 20.09
C LEU A 890 -9.46 45.77 20.93
N ASP A 891 -9.31 45.57 22.24
CA ASP A 891 -8.68 46.53 23.15
C ASP A 891 -7.16 46.57 22.91
N SER A 892 -6.66 47.66 22.33
CA SER A 892 -5.27 47.77 21.83
C SER A 892 -4.17 47.50 22.85
N ASP A 893 -4.40 47.77 24.15
CA ASP A 893 -3.41 47.52 25.21
C ASP A 893 -3.34 46.06 25.70
N ASN A 894 -4.48 45.36 25.73
CA ASN A 894 -4.61 44.03 26.36
C ASN A 894 -4.87 42.90 25.36
N TYR A 895 -5.66 43.21 24.32
CA TYR A 895 -6.18 42.28 23.33
C TYR A 895 -5.93 42.82 21.89
N PRO A 896 -4.67 43.06 21.47
CA PRO A 896 -4.33 43.63 20.16
C PRO A 896 -4.56 42.61 19.03
N SER A 897 -5.83 42.39 18.69
CA SER A 897 -6.28 41.58 17.57
C SER A 897 -5.88 42.22 16.24
N ARG A 898 -5.28 41.43 15.35
CA ARG A 898 -4.61 41.92 14.14
C ARG A 898 -4.46 40.83 13.09
N ILE A 899 -4.24 41.22 11.84
CA ILE A 899 -3.68 40.35 10.81
C ILE A 899 -2.29 40.82 10.40
N THR A 900 -1.52 39.91 9.82
CA THR A 900 -0.24 40.17 9.18
C THR A 900 -0.29 39.63 7.77
N VAL A 901 -0.08 40.50 6.77
CA VAL A 901 -0.17 40.18 5.35
C VAL A 901 1.20 40.30 4.66
N PRO A 902 1.57 39.35 3.78
CA PRO A 902 2.86 39.37 3.09
C PRO A 902 2.79 40.23 1.83
N LEU A 903 3.23 41.49 1.90
CA LEU A 903 3.25 42.38 0.74
C LEU A 903 4.59 42.32 0.01
N VAL A 904 4.58 42.55 -1.29
CA VAL A 904 5.77 42.59 -2.16
C VAL A 904 5.70 43.76 -3.14
N GLU A 905 6.85 44.38 -3.39
CA GLU A 905 7.03 45.45 -4.38
C GLU A 905 7.40 44.82 -5.76
N ILE A 906 6.74 45.26 -6.84
CA ILE A 906 6.85 44.72 -8.21
C ILE A 906 7.15 45.86 -9.19
#